data_AF-A0A958BCX0-F1
#
_entry.id   AF-A0A958BCX0-F1
#
_cell.length_a   1.000
_cell.length_b   1.000
_cell.length_c   1.000
_cell.angle_alpha   90.00
_cell.angle_beta   90.00
_cell.angle_gamma   90.00
#
_symmetry.space_group_name_H-M   'P 1'
#
loop_
_entity.id
_entity.type
_entity.pdbx_description
1 polymer ?
#
loop_
_entity_poly.entity_id
_entity_poly.type
_entity_poly.pdbx_seq_one_letter_code
_entity_poly.pdbx_strand_id
1 'polypeptide(L)'
;MAHPLGISIRPSLLALVTLGLFGGLAGPAGALAGTPARPAIEAAARPNILFILTDDQDLQLGSMAVMPNVERLLAAQGTTLTDFFISDPLCCPSRSTILRGQYTHSHRVFTNMPPNGGYQRFGPTGLEASTVGTWLQAAGYTTAFFGKLLNGFPTAADIMHIPPGWSEWNSPAEGDPYGSYDYALNQNGRLVRYGSDPEDHITDVLAGLADDFLRRAAADGEPFFVYLSPYAPHGPADPAPRHADLFADAQVPRSASFNEADVSDKPRDIAGRDPLTRRQIAQLDASYRKRLQSLQAVDEMVARLVATLESTGQLANTVIVFTSDNGLHMGQHRLLTGKATAYEEDIHVPFVVRGPGIPAGRTLSGYLAGNVDLAPTFAELAGATPPSFVEGRSLVPLLTGQAPAAGTWRQALLVESYAAAGAAGGGADPLAARSDPGLDSLLEPPDLDDLQPSRMTLAAAAAPRTQAAGVAQADPSATFSGLRTPRYTYVELATGERELYDNPADPYQLSNLAATADPSLLAELSAWLRALQACAGADCRALEAGPPSLPAATPATATPPLATPPPATSTPLAQTATARPTEGAGSEGTVLYLPFGLRGLLDPVGPTPATALPTRSPSPAPTAAPTPAAESPVDLTHLPFGDDRILRRDRGQTQPAAGSLWLCGVPAQGRGASEAGDWTNADGTWDFTRKPTVDGQVPWTSELAVTLDGQGKRRVTGNALPSIETGSFPIDPNSIAYRYDRNPSHIDAHGVDLVFDATPRAAASPSCLPYGATGISLTGNAIYHGASTLGTDAAAHEMLDRCGGQSDGTFTYHTHFLTPCLLDALDPPAAGHSALMGYIMDGFGIYGPRGEDGDILTSEDLDACHGHTHPIAWDGRTVDLYHYHWTYDFPYNVGCFKGRPIKAWN
;
A
#
# COMPACT_ATOMS: atom_id res chain seq x y z
N MET A 1 -19.35 -17.49 -70.44
CA MET A 1 -17.96 -17.98 -70.34
C MET A 1 -17.20 -17.39 -71.50
N ALA A 2 -16.52 -16.29 -71.27
CA ALA A 2 -15.97 -15.42 -72.30
C ALA A 2 -14.73 -14.69 -71.78
N HIS A 3 -13.74 -14.58 -72.64
CA HIS A 3 -12.86 -13.44 -72.94
C HIS A 3 -12.02 -13.84 -74.18
N PRO A 4 -11.41 -12.93 -74.98
CA PRO A 4 -11.07 -11.53 -74.67
C PRO A 4 -11.23 -10.48 -75.82
N LEU A 5 -11.01 -9.22 -75.43
CA LEU A 5 -10.38 -8.06 -76.13
C LEU A 5 -11.02 -7.43 -77.40
N GLY A 6 -11.19 -6.10 -77.32
CA GLY A 6 -11.37 -5.20 -78.47
C GLY A 6 -11.55 -3.72 -78.07
N ILE A 7 -10.54 -2.89 -78.35
CA ILE A 7 -10.47 -1.43 -78.16
C ILE A 7 -11.19 -0.69 -79.31
N SER A 8 -11.83 0.47 -79.06
CA SER A 8 -12.14 1.46 -80.10
C SER A 8 -12.42 2.90 -79.59
N ILE A 9 -11.52 3.82 -80.00
CA ILE A 9 -11.70 5.19 -80.57
C ILE A 9 -12.18 6.40 -79.71
N ARG A 10 -11.42 7.51 -79.87
CA ARG A 10 -11.46 8.92 -79.36
C ARG A 10 -12.64 9.78 -79.98
N PRO A 11 -12.74 11.15 -79.97
CA PRO A 11 -11.90 12.28 -79.43
C PRO A 11 -12.64 13.57 -78.91
N SER A 12 -11.83 14.61 -78.58
CA SER A 12 -12.09 16.11 -78.69
C SER A 12 -12.62 16.82 -77.42
N LEU A 13 -12.31 18.08 -77.02
CA LEU A 13 -11.70 19.34 -77.54
C LEU A 13 -11.31 20.19 -76.28
N LEU A 14 -10.09 20.75 -76.09
CA LEU A 14 -9.50 22.05 -76.51
C LEU A 14 -10.25 23.37 -76.15
N ALA A 15 -9.65 24.25 -75.31
CA ALA A 15 -9.56 25.74 -75.43
C ALA A 15 -8.79 26.37 -74.23
N LEU A 16 -7.56 26.90 -74.41
CA LEU A 16 -7.16 28.34 -74.59
C LEU A 16 -7.33 29.22 -73.31
N VAL A 17 -6.29 29.55 -72.54
CA VAL A 17 -5.23 30.59 -72.70
C VAL A 17 -5.75 32.02 -72.93
N THR A 18 -5.52 32.91 -71.96
CA THR A 18 -5.14 34.32 -72.21
C THR A 18 -4.20 34.85 -71.13
N LEU A 19 -3.11 35.44 -71.62
CA LEU A 19 -2.02 36.14 -70.94
C LEU A 19 -2.39 37.62 -70.80
N GLY A 20 -2.02 38.27 -69.68
CA GLY A 20 -2.09 39.72 -69.52
C GLY A 20 -0.86 40.24 -68.79
N LEU A 21 0.05 40.87 -69.54
CA LEU A 21 1.20 41.65 -69.04
C LEU A 21 0.80 43.13 -68.94
N PHE A 22 1.18 43.80 -67.84
CA PHE A 22 1.61 45.20 -67.83
C PHE A 22 2.69 45.39 -66.75
N GLY A 23 3.83 45.96 -67.16
CA GLY A 23 5.02 46.15 -66.33
C GLY A 23 5.10 47.52 -65.66
N GLY A 24 6.01 47.63 -64.67
CA GLY A 24 6.37 48.89 -64.01
C GLY A 24 7.50 48.75 -62.97
N LEU A 25 8.75 48.82 -63.47
CA LEU A 25 9.97 49.46 -62.91
C LEU A 25 10.41 49.30 -61.42
N ALA A 26 11.63 48.73 -61.31
CA ALA A 26 12.83 49.21 -60.58
C ALA A 26 13.07 48.89 -59.07
N GLY A 27 14.22 48.21 -58.82
CA GLY A 27 15.13 48.50 -57.69
C GLY A 27 15.25 47.43 -56.58
N PRO A 28 16.46 47.00 -56.17
CA PRO A 28 16.66 45.70 -55.51
C PRO A 28 16.57 45.75 -53.98
N ALA A 29 15.95 44.75 -53.37
CA ALA A 29 16.12 44.44 -51.95
C ALA A 29 16.26 42.92 -51.78
N GLY A 30 17.21 42.55 -50.92
CA GLY A 30 17.82 41.23 -50.78
C GLY A 30 16.89 40.02 -50.84
N ALA A 31 17.40 38.97 -51.49
CA ALA A 31 16.93 37.61 -51.35
C ALA A 31 16.96 37.20 -49.87
N LEU A 32 15.78 37.13 -49.24
CA LEU A 32 15.56 36.20 -48.14
C LEU A 32 15.03 34.93 -48.78
N ALA A 33 15.84 33.88 -48.76
CA ALA A 33 15.41 32.53 -49.10
C ALA A 33 14.18 32.23 -48.25
N GLY A 34 13.01 32.17 -48.90
CA GLY A 34 11.79 31.71 -48.29
C GLY A 34 12.02 30.28 -47.80
N THR A 35 12.06 30.11 -46.48
CA THR A 35 11.91 28.81 -45.84
C THR A 35 10.68 28.15 -46.45
N PRO A 36 10.76 26.92 -46.98
CA PRO A 36 9.56 26.25 -47.46
C PRO A 36 8.61 26.15 -46.26
N ALA A 37 7.39 26.67 -46.43
CA ALA A 37 6.32 26.44 -45.47
C ALA A 37 6.24 24.94 -45.23
N ARG A 38 6.57 24.51 -44.00
CA ARG A 38 6.35 23.12 -43.57
C ARG A 38 4.89 22.79 -43.88
N PRO A 39 4.59 21.66 -44.55
CA PRO A 39 3.22 21.26 -44.72
C PRO A 39 2.59 21.18 -43.32
N ALA A 40 1.49 21.91 -43.12
CA ALA A 40 0.61 21.65 -41.99
C ALA A 40 0.25 20.17 -42.10
N ILE A 41 0.73 19.38 -41.14
CA ILE A 41 0.38 17.97 -41.06
C ILE A 41 -1.13 17.94 -40.88
N GLU A 42 -1.83 17.41 -41.87
CA GLU A 42 -3.23 17.03 -41.77
C GLU A 42 -3.27 15.99 -40.64
N ALA A 43 -3.58 16.45 -39.42
CA ALA A 43 -3.76 15.59 -38.27
C ALA A 43 -4.75 14.50 -38.70
N ALA A 44 -4.34 13.24 -38.60
CA ALA A 44 -5.22 12.13 -38.97
C ALA A 44 -6.58 12.35 -38.28
N ALA A 45 -7.66 12.32 -39.06
CA ALA A 45 -8.93 12.91 -38.64
C ALA A 45 -9.53 12.29 -37.37
N ARG A 46 -9.02 11.13 -36.90
CA ARG A 46 -9.40 10.38 -35.69
C ARG A 46 -8.23 9.42 -35.34
N PRO A 47 -7.18 9.85 -34.61
CA PRO A 47 -6.05 8.98 -34.31
C PRO A 47 -6.42 7.87 -33.32
N ASN A 48 -5.67 6.77 -33.33
CA ASN A 48 -5.69 5.80 -32.25
C ASN A 48 -5.20 6.45 -30.95
N ILE A 49 -5.72 6.03 -29.80
CA ILE A 49 -5.33 6.56 -28.49
C ILE A 49 -4.91 5.41 -27.59
N LEU A 50 -3.66 5.44 -27.12
CA LEU A 50 -3.12 4.54 -26.10
C LEU A 50 -2.81 5.36 -24.85
N PHE A 51 -3.63 5.22 -23.82
CA PHE A 51 -3.44 5.86 -22.54
C PHE A 51 -2.86 4.87 -21.53
N ILE A 52 -1.71 5.21 -20.96
CA ILE A 52 -0.98 4.42 -19.96
C ILE A 52 -0.98 5.21 -18.65
N LEU A 53 -1.56 4.62 -17.60
CA LEU A 53 -1.72 5.24 -16.28
C LEU A 53 -1.09 4.37 -15.19
N THR A 54 0.04 4.79 -14.66
CA THR A 54 0.67 4.17 -13.49
C THR A 54 -0.02 4.62 -12.20
N ASP A 55 0.17 3.86 -11.14
CA ASP A 55 -0.41 4.14 -9.83
C ASP A 55 0.67 4.56 -8.82
N ASP A 56 0.48 5.68 -8.12
CA ASP A 56 1.46 6.24 -7.18
C ASP A 56 2.84 6.56 -7.77
N GLN A 57 2.97 6.83 -9.07
CA GLN A 57 4.28 7.19 -9.63
C GLN A 57 4.62 8.67 -9.37
N ASP A 58 5.67 8.90 -8.58
CA ASP A 58 6.19 10.23 -8.28
C ASP A 58 6.94 10.85 -9.48
N LEU A 59 7.01 12.18 -9.53
CA LEU A 59 7.99 12.89 -10.37
C LEU A 59 9.20 13.33 -9.53
N GLN A 60 8.94 13.86 -8.34
CA GLN A 60 9.94 14.56 -7.51
C GLN A 60 11.00 13.62 -6.91
N LEU A 61 10.69 12.33 -6.73
CA LEU A 61 11.65 11.34 -6.21
C LEU A 61 12.44 10.66 -7.34
N GLY A 62 12.29 11.12 -8.59
CA GLY A 62 13.13 10.70 -9.70
C GLY A 62 12.74 9.37 -10.34
N SER A 63 11.51 8.90 -10.17
CA SER A 63 11.05 7.62 -10.73
C SER A 63 11.25 7.49 -12.25
N MET A 64 11.11 8.59 -13.01
CA MET A 64 11.30 8.63 -14.46
C MET A 64 12.74 8.28 -14.88
N ALA A 65 13.73 8.49 -14.01
CA ALA A 65 15.13 8.20 -14.31
C ALA A 65 15.41 6.69 -14.50
N VAL A 66 14.55 5.82 -13.99
CA VAL A 66 14.64 4.37 -14.19
C VAL A 66 13.77 3.86 -15.33
N MET A 67 13.15 4.74 -16.13
CA MET A 67 12.27 4.36 -17.24
C MET A 67 12.86 4.74 -18.61
N PRO A 68 13.98 4.13 -19.03
CA PRO A 68 14.70 4.53 -20.24
C PRO A 68 13.89 4.33 -21.52
N ASN A 69 12.94 3.39 -21.59
CA ASN A 69 12.08 3.23 -22.76
C ASN A 69 11.01 4.31 -22.82
N VAL A 70 10.39 4.70 -21.71
CA VAL A 70 9.48 5.85 -21.68
C VAL A 70 10.20 7.11 -22.16
N GLU A 71 11.39 7.39 -21.61
CA GLU A 71 12.21 8.54 -22.00
C GLU A 71 12.57 8.50 -23.50
N ARG A 72 13.07 7.38 -23.99
CA ARG A 72 13.55 7.26 -25.37
C ARG A 72 12.42 7.16 -26.41
N LEU A 73 11.36 6.41 -26.11
CA LEU A 73 10.30 6.08 -27.07
C LEU A 73 9.13 7.05 -27.02
N LEU A 74 8.87 7.69 -25.87
CA LEU A 74 7.77 8.64 -25.72
C LEU A 74 8.30 10.07 -25.60
N ALA A 75 9.07 10.39 -24.57
CA ALA A 75 9.51 11.77 -24.31
C ALA A 75 10.39 12.33 -25.44
N ALA A 76 11.46 11.63 -25.83
CA ALA A 76 12.36 12.07 -26.90
C ALA A 76 11.69 12.09 -28.29
N GLN A 77 10.59 11.36 -28.46
CA GLN A 77 9.80 11.31 -29.71
C GLN A 77 8.49 12.11 -29.62
N GLY A 78 8.28 12.84 -28.54
CA GLY A 78 7.05 13.53 -28.23
C GLY A 78 7.27 14.80 -27.43
N THR A 79 6.23 15.21 -26.72
CA THR A 79 6.22 16.38 -25.84
C THR A 79 6.08 15.96 -24.38
N THR A 80 6.95 16.49 -23.53
CA THR A 80 6.82 16.42 -22.07
C THR A 80 6.17 17.71 -21.57
N LEU A 81 5.09 17.61 -20.80
CA LEU A 81 4.46 18.76 -20.15
C LEU A 81 4.94 18.80 -18.70
N THR A 82 5.67 19.85 -18.32
CA THR A 82 6.32 19.91 -17.00
C THR A 82 5.38 20.31 -15.89
N ASP A 83 4.23 20.92 -16.18
CA ASP A 83 3.34 21.53 -15.18
C ASP A 83 2.00 20.78 -15.15
N PHE A 84 2.04 19.45 -14.98
CA PHE A 84 0.87 18.58 -14.94
C PHE A 84 0.60 18.09 -13.51
N PHE A 85 -0.59 18.41 -12.99
CA PHE A 85 -0.92 18.20 -11.58
C PHE A 85 -2.19 17.37 -11.37
N ILE A 86 -2.34 16.85 -10.16
CA ILE A 86 -3.46 16.04 -9.73
C ILE A 86 -4.34 16.86 -8.80
N SER A 87 -5.63 16.93 -9.12
CA SER A 87 -6.61 17.72 -8.37
C SER A 87 -6.98 17.13 -7.02
N ASP A 88 -6.80 15.82 -6.83
CA ASP A 88 -6.99 15.14 -5.55
C ASP A 88 -6.03 13.94 -5.54
N PRO A 89 -4.92 13.98 -4.78
CA PRO A 89 -3.85 13.00 -4.87
C PRO A 89 -4.19 11.72 -4.11
N LEU A 90 -5.34 11.14 -4.43
CA LEU A 90 -5.86 9.88 -3.93
C LEU A 90 -6.50 9.08 -5.10
N CYS A 91 -6.29 7.75 -5.12
CA CYS A 91 -6.66 6.86 -6.23
C CYS A 91 -8.06 7.10 -6.81
N CYS A 92 -9.11 6.85 -6.02
CA CYS A 92 -10.49 6.86 -6.51
C CYS A 92 -10.99 8.25 -6.92
N PRO A 93 -10.75 9.32 -6.13
CA PRO A 93 -11.06 10.67 -6.56
C PRO A 93 -10.33 11.05 -7.86
N SER A 94 -9.01 10.83 -7.93
CA SER A 94 -8.22 11.15 -9.12
C SER A 94 -8.69 10.37 -10.35
N ARG A 95 -8.87 9.05 -10.25
CA ARG A 95 -9.32 8.21 -11.36
C ARG A 95 -10.74 8.55 -11.81
N SER A 96 -11.62 8.94 -10.89
CA SER A 96 -12.96 9.46 -11.21
C SER A 96 -12.87 10.79 -11.98
N THR A 97 -11.94 11.67 -11.58
CA THR A 97 -11.60 12.90 -12.30
C THR A 97 -11.09 12.59 -13.70
N ILE A 98 -10.19 11.62 -13.89
CA ILE A 98 -9.68 11.19 -15.21
C ILE A 98 -10.81 10.64 -16.10
N LEU A 99 -11.72 9.84 -15.54
CA LEU A 99 -12.79 9.20 -16.30
C LEU A 99 -13.88 10.19 -16.75
N ARG A 100 -14.11 11.27 -16.00
CA ARG A 100 -15.24 12.19 -16.21
C ARG A 100 -14.86 13.64 -16.48
N GLY A 101 -13.61 14.04 -16.27
CA GLY A 101 -13.16 15.42 -16.39
C GLY A 101 -13.88 16.38 -15.44
N GLN A 102 -14.21 15.92 -14.23
CA GLN A 102 -14.83 16.70 -13.15
C GLN A 102 -13.90 16.71 -11.94
N TYR A 103 -13.92 17.77 -11.15
CA TYR A 103 -13.29 17.84 -9.83
C TYR A 103 -14.01 16.96 -8.80
N THR A 104 -13.34 16.69 -7.67
CA THR A 104 -13.83 15.81 -6.62
C THR A 104 -15.16 16.28 -6.03
N HIS A 105 -15.30 17.59 -5.74
CA HIS A 105 -16.57 18.15 -5.25
C HIS A 105 -17.76 17.91 -6.21
N SER A 106 -17.49 17.84 -7.52
CA SER A 106 -18.50 17.68 -8.55
C SER A 106 -18.93 16.24 -8.79
N HIS A 107 -17.98 15.29 -8.85
CA HIS A 107 -18.32 13.87 -9.01
C HIS A 107 -18.63 13.16 -7.69
N ARG A 108 -18.24 13.73 -6.53
CA ARG A 108 -18.59 13.26 -5.18
C ARG A 108 -18.13 11.83 -4.87
N VAL A 109 -16.98 11.45 -5.40
CA VAL A 109 -16.22 10.24 -5.00
C VAL A 109 -15.04 10.77 -4.22
N PHE A 110 -15.22 10.85 -2.90
CA PHE A 110 -14.36 11.64 -2.01
C PHE A 110 -13.17 10.87 -1.46
N THR A 111 -13.25 9.54 -1.41
CA THR A 111 -12.21 8.68 -0.82
C THR A 111 -12.06 7.38 -1.63
N ASN A 112 -11.17 6.49 -1.19
CA ASN A 112 -11.04 5.14 -1.76
C ASN A 112 -12.09 4.16 -1.27
N MET A 113 -12.79 4.47 -0.16
CA MET A 113 -13.59 3.51 0.59
C MET A 113 -15.05 3.94 0.72
N PRO A 114 -16.00 2.99 0.78
CA PRO A 114 -17.39 3.30 1.10
C PRO A 114 -17.52 3.94 2.50
N PRO A 115 -18.59 4.70 2.77
CA PRO A 115 -19.71 4.99 1.85
C PRO A 115 -19.45 6.17 0.89
N ASN A 116 -18.41 6.96 1.11
CA ASN A 116 -18.18 8.23 0.42
C ASN A 116 -17.24 8.13 -0.79
N GLY A 117 -16.69 6.95 -1.04
CA GLY A 117 -15.64 6.72 -2.01
C GLY A 117 -15.68 5.33 -2.65
N GLY A 118 -14.62 5.01 -3.37
CA GLY A 118 -14.50 3.73 -4.06
C GLY A 118 -15.49 3.54 -5.21
N TYR A 119 -15.42 2.37 -5.83
CA TYR A 119 -16.37 1.99 -6.86
C TYR A 119 -17.81 1.89 -6.33
N GLN A 120 -17.98 1.58 -5.04
CA GLN A 120 -19.27 1.53 -4.35
C GLN A 120 -19.99 2.89 -4.39
N ARG A 121 -19.23 4.00 -4.45
CA ARG A 121 -19.77 5.32 -4.73
C ARG A 121 -19.91 5.57 -6.22
N PHE A 122 -18.92 5.20 -7.03
CA PHE A 122 -18.89 5.54 -8.46
C PHE A 122 -19.95 4.81 -9.30
N GLY A 123 -19.98 3.47 -9.30
CA GLY A 123 -20.88 2.68 -10.14
C GLY A 123 -22.35 2.84 -9.77
N PRO A 124 -22.75 2.48 -8.53
CA PRO A 124 -24.16 2.50 -8.11
C PRO A 124 -24.85 3.87 -8.16
N THR A 125 -24.11 4.99 -8.14
CA THR A 125 -24.69 6.34 -8.30
C THR A 125 -24.86 6.76 -9.76
N GLY A 126 -24.53 5.87 -10.71
CA GLY A 126 -24.69 6.10 -12.14
C GLY A 126 -23.56 6.89 -12.78
N LEU A 127 -22.43 7.12 -12.09
CA LEU A 127 -21.33 7.89 -12.67
C LEU A 127 -20.66 7.17 -13.84
N GLU A 128 -20.64 5.84 -13.81
CA GLU A 128 -20.07 5.00 -14.87
C GLU A 128 -20.84 5.10 -16.20
N ALA A 129 -22.10 5.54 -16.18
CA ALA A 129 -22.95 5.65 -17.37
C ALA A 129 -22.52 6.78 -18.34
N SER A 130 -21.65 7.69 -17.88
CA SER A 130 -21.10 8.77 -18.72
C SER A 130 -19.65 9.04 -18.32
N THR A 131 -18.75 8.34 -19.01
CA THR A 131 -17.30 8.42 -18.88
C THR A 131 -16.65 8.55 -20.25
N VAL A 132 -15.37 8.91 -20.29
CA VAL A 132 -14.58 8.98 -21.52
C VAL A 132 -14.67 7.70 -22.37
N GLY A 133 -14.72 6.51 -21.73
CA GLY A 133 -14.95 5.25 -22.42
C GLY A 133 -16.29 5.23 -23.19
N THR A 134 -17.39 5.60 -22.53
CA THR A 134 -18.71 5.69 -23.17
C THR A 134 -18.76 6.72 -24.30
N TRP A 135 -18.08 7.86 -24.15
CA TRP A 135 -18.08 8.93 -25.15
C TRP A 135 -17.32 8.52 -26.40
N LEU A 136 -16.15 7.90 -26.23
CA LEU A 136 -15.32 7.45 -27.35
C LEU A 136 -15.95 6.25 -28.05
N GLN A 137 -16.55 5.31 -27.31
CA GLN A 137 -17.31 4.22 -27.91
C GLN A 137 -18.48 4.74 -28.74
N ALA A 138 -19.25 5.72 -28.22
CA ALA A 138 -20.34 6.35 -28.97
C ALA A 138 -19.86 7.14 -30.20
N ALA A 139 -18.62 7.65 -30.19
CA ALA A 139 -17.98 8.27 -31.35
C ALA A 139 -17.47 7.23 -32.38
N GLY A 140 -17.64 5.94 -32.12
CA GLY A 140 -17.24 4.85 -33.01
C GLY A 140 -15.78 4.46 -32.86
N TYR A 141 -15.23 4.53 -31.65
CA TYR A 141 -13.94 3.91 -31.31
C TYR A 141 -14.15 2.50 -30.77
N THR A 142 -13.24 1.59 -31.10
CA THR A 142 -13.09 0.33 -30.36
C THR A 142 -12.38 0.62 -29.04
N THR A 143 -13.08 0.48 -27.92
CA THR A 143 -12.55 0.82 -26.60
C THR A 143 -12.08 -0.43 -25.85
N ALA A 144 -10.92 -0.37 -25.20
CA ALA A 144 -10.36 -1.47 -24.43
C ALA A 144 -9.80 -0.99 -23.09
N PHE A 145 -10.10 -1.73 -22.02
CA PHE A 145 -9.62 -1.46 -20.67
C PHE A 145 -8.78 -2.62 -20.13
N PHE A 146 -7.62 -2.31 -19.55
CA PHE A 146 -6.70 -3.28 -18.97
C PHE A 146 -6.21 -2.78 -17.60
N GLY A 147 -6.45 -3.53 -16.52
CA GLY A 147 -5.88 -3.27 -15.19
C GLY A 147 -6.82 -2.60 -14.19
N LYS A 148 -6.32 -1.67 -13.37
CA LYS A 148 -7.06 -1.06 -12.24
C LYS A 148 -8.06 0.00 -12.72
N LEU A 149 -9.34 -0.20 -12.42
CA LEU A 149 -10.36 0.85 -12.61
C LEU A 149 -10.42 1.81 -11.42
N LEU A 150 -10.88 1.32 -10.26
CA LEU A 150 -11.07 2.04 -9.01
C LEU A 150 -10.92 1.05 -7.84
N ASN A 151 -10.54 1.51 -6.65
CA ASN A 151 -10.58 0.69 -5.44
C ASN A 151 -12.03 0.22 -5.18
N GLY A 152 -12.18 -1.02 -4.72
CA GLY A 152 -13.50 -1.64 -4.51
C GLY A 152 -14.22 -2.09 -5.78
N PHE A 153 -13.57 -2.03 -6.96
CA PHE A 153 -14.05 -2.62 -8.19
C PHE A 153 -13.49 -4.04 -8.40
N PRO A 154 -14.29 -5.00 -8.90
CA PRO A 154 -15.74 -4.97 -8.96
C PRO A 154 -16.35 -5.09 -7.56
N THR A 155 -17.64 -4.80 -7.41
CA THR A 155 -18.30 -5.10 -6.13
C THR A 155 -18.46 -6.60 -5.99
N ALA A 156 -18.42 -7.09 -4.75
CA ALA A 156 -18.69 -8.49 -4.43
C ALA A 156 -20.04 -8.96 -5.03
N ALA A 157 -21.08 -8.11 -5.00
CA ALA A 157 -22.39 -8.44 -5.56
C ALA A 157 -22.39 -8.78 -7.07
N ASP A 158 -21.41 -8.29 -7.82
CA ASP A 158 -21.26 -8.55 -9.25
C ASP A 158 -19.79 -8.53 -9.69
N ILE A 159 -19.07 -9.61 -9.37
CA ILE A 159 -17.65 -9.76 -9.71
C ILE A 159 -17.37 -9.82 -11.22
N MET A 160 -18.41 -10.04 -12.04
CA MET A 160 -18.29 -10.11 -13.50
C MET A 160 -18.78 -8.84 -14.18
N HIS A 161 -19.07 -7.78 -13.42
CA HIS A 161 -19.53 -6.50 -13.96
C HIS A 161 -18.52 -5.93 -14.97
N ILE A 162 -19.05 -5.43 -16.09
CA ILE A 162 -18.31 -4.70 -17.11
C ILE A 162 -18.98 -3.34 -17.24
N PRO A 163 -18.30 -2.24 -16.86
CA PRO A 163 -18.84 -0.90 -17.04
C PRO A 163 -19.16 -0.62 -18.51
N PRO A 164 -20.17 0.22 -18.81
CA PRO A 164 -20.46 0.60 -20.18
C PRO A 164 -19.28 1.37 -20.80
N GLY A 165 -19.18 1.35 -22.12
CA GLY A 165 -18.15 2.10 -22.85
C GLY A 165 -16.89 1.31 -23.16
N TRP A 166 -16.85 0.00 -22.89
CA TRP A 166 -15.70 -0.87 -23.16
C TRP A 166 -16.09 -2.01 -24.10
N SER A 167 -15.50 -2.05 -25.29
CA SER A 167 -15.64 -3.16 -26.24
C SER A 167 -14.81 -4.38 -25.83
N GLU A 168 -13.69 -4.14 -25.14
CA GLU A 168 -12.84 -5.15 -24.53
C GLU A 168 -12.52 -4.80 -23.08
N TRP A 169 -12.66 -5.77 -22.17
CA TRP A 169 -12.54 -5.58 -20.74
C TRP A 169 -11.62 -6.64 -20.13
N ASN A 170 -10.56 -6.19 -19.45
CA ASN A 170 -9.60 -7.03 -18.73
C ASN A 170 -9.22 -6.35 -17.41
N SER A 171 -10.01 -6.54 -16.36
CA SER A 171 -9.76 -5.97 -15.03
C SER A 171 -9.76 -7.08 -13.97
N PRO A 172 -8.96 -6.96 -12.89
CA PRO A 172 -9.06 -7.85 -11.75
C PRO A 172 -10.49 -7.96 -11.21
N ALA A 173 -10.86 -9.17 -10.78
CA ALA A 173 -12.17 -9.52 -10.25
C ALA A 173 -12.10 -10.30 -8.93
N GLU A 174 -11.00 -11.02 -8.69
CA GLU A 174 -10.70 -11.75 -7.45
C GLU A 174 -9.19 -11.75 -7.18
N GLY A 175 -8.80 -12.08 -5.95
CA GLY A 175 -7.40 -12.26 -5.55
C GLY A 175 -6.69 -10.94 -5.26
N ASP A 176 -5.36 -10.95 -5.32
CA ASP A 176 -4.53 -9.80 -4.95
C ASP A 176 -3.75 -9.23 -6.15
N PRO A 177 -4.37 -8.34 -6.93
CA PRO A 177 -3.65 -7.67 -8.02
C PRO A 177 -2.59 -6.67 -7.53
N TYR A 178 -2.58 -6.24 -6.26
CA TYR A 178 -1.57 -5.33 -5.71
C TYR A 178 -0.26 -6.07 -5.41
N GLY A 179 -0.33 -7.28 -4.84
CA GLY A 179 0.81 -8.20 -4.70
C GLY A 179 1.32 -8.78 -6.03
N SER A 180 0.72 -8.38 -7.16
CA SER A 180 1.13 -8.70 -8.53
C SER A 180 0.96 -10.16 -8.98
N TYR A 181 0.50 -11.06 -8.12
CA TYR A 181 0.29 -12.50 -8.38
C TYR A 181 -0.99 -13.03 -7.72
N ASP A 182 -1.36 -14.28 -8.01
CA ASP A 182 -2.49 -14.97 -7.37
C ASP A 182 -3.83 -14.22 -7.48
N TYR A 183 -4.10 -13.67 -8.67
CA TYR A 183 -5.31 -12.92 -9.01
C TYR A 183 -6.12 -13.58 -10.14
N ALA A 184 -7.33 -13.09 -10.33
CA ALA A 184 -8.15 -13.45 -11.49
C ALA A 184 -8.69 -12.21 -12.19
N LEU A 185 -8.62 -12.19 -13.52
CA LEU A 185 -9.17 -11.13 -14.36
C LEU A 185 -10.56 -11.51 -14.86
N ASN A 186 -11.51 -10.57 -14.83
CA ASN A 186 -12.67 -10.60 -15.71
C ASN A 186 -12.21 -10.20 -17.11
N GLN A 187 -12.07 -11.18 -18.00
CA GLN A 187 -11.74 -11.03 -19.41
C GLN A 187 -13.00 -11.19 -20.25
N ASN A 188 -13.62 -10.07 -20.62
CA ASN A 188 -14.84 -10.03 -21.44
C ASN A 188 -15.98 -10.91 -20.90
N GLY A 189 -16.23 -10.87 -19.59
CA GLY A 189 -17.27 -11.68 -18.95
C GLY A 189 -16.84 -13.12 -18.63
N ARG A 190 -15.55 -13.44 -18.75
CA ARG A 190 -14.97 -14.72 -18.35
C ARG A 190 -13.88 -14.53 -17.31
N LEU A 191 -13.99 -15.23 -16.19
CA LEU A 191 -12.95 -15.23 -15.15
C LEU A 191 -11.75 -16.08 -15.59
N VAL A 192 -10.56 -15.49 -15.62
CA VAL A 192 -9.29 -16.16 -15.96
C VAL A 192 -8.32 -15.97 -14.80
N ARG A 193 -7.77 -17.07 -14.29
CA ARG A 193 -6.88 -17.10 -13.11
C ARG A 193 -5.43 -17.11 -13.52
N TYR A 194 -4.62 -16.36 -12.77
CA TYR A 194 -3.18 -16.25 -12.86
C TYR A 194 -2.61 -16.57 -11.48
N GLY A 195 -1.60 -17.44 -11.42
CA GLY A 195 -0.99 -17.90 -10.18
C GLY A 195 0.23 -17.06 -9.81
N SER A 196 1.29 -17.76 -9.38
CA SER A 196 2.56 -17.19 -8.92
C SER A 196 3.75 -17.56 -9.81
N ASP A 197 3.49 -18.08 -11.01
CA ASP A 197 4.55 -18.28 -12.00
C ASP A 197 5.10 -16.92 -12.47
N PRO A 198 6.40 -16.78 -12.80
CA PRO A 198 6.98 -15.48 -13.18
C PRO A 198 6.26 -14.77 -14.34
N GLU A 199 5.61 -15.51 -15.23
CA GLU A 199 4.84 -14.99 -16.37
C GLU A 199 3.44 -14.49 -15.99
N ASP A 200 2.96 -14.85 -14.80
CA ASP A 200 1.67 -14.42 -14.25
C ASP A 200 1.73 -13.06 -13.56
N HIS A 201 2.91 -12.42 -13.52
CA HIS A 201 3.08 -11.08 -12.98
C HIS A 201 2.12 -10.10 -13.69
N ILE A 202 1.28 -9.39 -12.93
CA ILE A 202 0.14 -8.64 -13.49
C ILE A 202 0.53 -7.63 -14.56
N THR A 203 1.66 -6.93 -14.40
CA THR A 203 2.11 -5.97 -15.43
C THR A 203 2.45 -6.67 -16.75
N ASP A 204 3.01 -7.88 -16.70
CA ASP A 204 3.36 -8.66 -17.90
C ASP A 204 2.12 -9.24 -18.58
N VAL A 205 1.15 -9.71 -17.79
CA VAL A 205 -0.15 -10.19 -18.30
C VAL A 205 -0.92 -9.06 -18.98
N LEU A 206 -1.03 -7.89 -18.34
CA LEU A 206 -1.68 -6.72 -18.93
C LEU A 206 -0.95 -6.26 -20.21
N ALA A 207 0.39 -6.27 -20.21
CA ALA A 207 1.18 -5.98 -21.40
C ALA A 207 0.90 -6.95 -22.55
N GLY A 208 0.76 -8.26 -22.25
CA GLY A 208 0.41 -9.29 -23.22
C GLY A 208 -0.97 -9.11 -23.82
N LEU A 209 -1.98 -8.85 -22.98
CA LEU A 209 -3.36 -8.64 -23.42
C LEU A 209 -3.49 -7.38 -24.29
N ALA A 210 -2.83 -6.29 -23.90
CA ALA A 210 -2.80 -5.06 -24.68
C ALA A 210 -2.04 -5.25 -26.02
N ASP A 211 -0.92 -5.97 -26.03
CA ASP A 211 -0.17 -6.32 -27.25
C ASP A 211 -1.05 -7.10 -28.24
N ASP A 212 -1.77 -8.11 -27.75
CA ASP A 212 -2.68 -8.93 -28.55
C ASP A 212 -3.86 -8.11 -29.10
N PHE A 213 -4.42 -7.19 -28.31
CA PHE A 213 -5.43 -6.25 -28.77
C PHE A 213 -4.90 -5.38 -29.92
N LEU A 214 -3.72 -4.76 -29.75
CA LEU A 214 -3.12 -3.88 -30.77
C LEU A 214 -2.86 -4.63 -32.08
N ARG A 215 -2.41 -5.89 -32.02
CA ARG A 215 -2.23 -6.73 -33.22
C ARG A 215 -3.53 -7.00 -33.95
N ARG A 216 -4.63 -7.26 -33.22
CA ARG A 216 -5.96 -7.47 -33.81
C ARG A 216 -6.54 -6.18 -34.39
N ALA A 217 -6.43 -5.07 -33.67
CA ALA A 217 -6.93 -3.77 -34.11
C ALA A 217 -6.29 -3.31 -35.43
N ALA A 218 -5.02 -3.67 -35.67
CA ALA A 218 -4.33 -3.41 -36.94
C ALA A 218 -5.03 -4.06 -38.15
N ALA A 219 -5.66 -5.22 -37.96
CA ALA A 219 -6.34 -5.94 -39.01
C ALA A 219 -7.74 -5.37 -39.30
N ASP A 220 -8.41 -4.84 -38.27
CA ASP A 220 -9.77 -4.29 -38.38
C ASP A 220 -9.74 -2.87 -38.99
N GLY A 221 -8.72 -2.08 -38.69
CA GLY A 221 -8.52 -0.72 -39.24
C GLY A 221 -9.40 0.36 -38.61
N GLU A 222 -10.24 0.02 -37.64
CA GLU A 222 -11.06 0.96 -36.87
C GLU A 222 -10.21 1.69 -35.80
N PRO A 223 -10.51 2.97 -35.50
CA PRO A 223 -9.77 3.70 -34.48
C PRO A 223 -10.04 3.12 -33.09
N PHE A 224 -9.00 3.03 -32.25
CA PHE A 224 -9.14 2.46 -30.90
C PHE A 224 -8.80 3.45 -29.79
N PHE A 225 -9.36 3.19 -28.61
CA PHE A 225 -8.95 3.80 -27.35
C PHE A 225 -8.62 2.72 -26.33
N VAL A 226 -7.35 2.65 -25.93
CA VAL A 226 -6.87 1.74 -24.90
C VAL A 226 -6.62 2.55 -23.63
N TYR A 227 -7.25 2.14 -22.53
CA TYR A 227 -6.93 2.60 -21.17
C TYR A 227 -6.21 1.44 -20.47
N LEU A 228 -4.89 1.57 -20.33
CA LEU A 228 -4.01 0.58 -19.72
C LEU A 228 -3.49 1.11 -18.39
N SER A 229 -3.95 0.52 -17.30
CA SER A 229 -3.64 0.96 -15.94
C SER A 229 -3.01 -0.16 -15.10
N PRO A 230 -1.69 -0.38 -15.20
CA PRO A 230 -0.98 -1.24 -14.28
C PRO A 230 -1.07 -0.72 -12.83
N TYR A 231 -0.86 -1.63 -11.87
CA TYR A 231 -0.82 -1.30 -10.44
C TYR A 231 0.54 -0.75 -9.99
N ALA A 232 1.62 -1.09 -10.69
CA ALA A 232 2.94 -0.57 -10.34
C ALA A 232 3.03 0.95 -10.61
N PRO A 233 3.76 1.71 -9.77
CA PRO A 233 4.55 1.31 -8.61
C PRO A 233 3.84 1.36 -7.23
N HIS A 234 2.52 1.27 -7.14
CA HIS A 234 1.81 1.23 -5.85
C HIS A 234 2.33 0.09 -4.95
N GLY A 235 2.30 0.29 -3.63
CA GLY A 235 2.67 -0.72 -2.63
C GLY A 235 1.83 -2.00 -2.74
N PRO A 236 2.38 -3.21 -2.50
CA PRO A 236 3.73 -3.53 -2.01
C PRO A 236 4.87 -3.37 -3.03
N ALA A 237 4.55 -3.02 -4.28
CA ALA A 237 5.49 -2.82 -5.37
C ALA A 237 6.40 -4.02 -5.63
N ASP A 238 5.85 -5.24 -5.52
CA ASP A 238 6.64 -6.45 -5.77
C ASP A 238 7.09 -6.48 -7.24
N PRO A 239 8.41 -6.55 -7.50
CA PRO A 239 8.91 -6.48 -8.85
C PRO A 239 8.74 -7.82 -9.58
N ALA A 240 8.71 -7.78 -10.91
CA ALA A 240 8.88 -8.99 -11.69
C ALA A 240 10.23 -9.64 -11.33
N PRO A 241 10.36 -10.98 -11.30
CA PRO A 241 11.51 -11.63 -10.67
C PRO A 241 12.84 -11.29 -11.34
N ARG A 242 12.80 -10.97 -12.65
CA ARG A 242 13.93 -10.50 -13.45
C ARG A 242 14.49 -9.13 -13.04
N HIS A 243 13.76 -8.36 -12.23
CA HIS A 243 14.12 -7.02 -11.79
C HIS A 243 14.43 -6.93 -10.29
N ALA A 244 14.25 -8.03 -9.53
CA ALA A 244 14.35 -8.06 -8.07
C ALA A 244 15.73 -7.67 -7.51
N ASP A 245 16.80 -7.85 -8.29
CA ASP A 245 18.17 -7.55 -7.89
C ASP A 245 18.68 -6.18 -8.39
N LEU A 246 17.83 -5.39 -9.08
CA LEU A 246 18.21 -4.08 -9.59
C LEU A 246 18.25 -3.02 -8.47
N PHE A 247 19.01 -1.94 -8.68
CA PHE A 247 19.01 -0.76 -7.80
C PHE A 247 19.36 -1.06 -6.33
N ALA A 248 20.25 -2.03 -6.07
CA ALA A 248 20.62 -2.47 -4.71
C ALA A 248 21.09 -1.36 -3.76
N ASP A 249 21.57 -0.23 -4.27
CA ASP A 249 22.03 0.92 -3.49
C ASP A 249 21.07 2.13 -3.58
N ALA A 250 19.93 2.00 -4.25
CA ALA A 250 18.97 3.09 -4.34
C ALA A 250 18.39 3.43 -2.97
N GLN A 251 18.25 4.74 -2.75
CA GLN A 251 17.70 5.37 -1.56
C GLN A 251 16.70 6.43 -2.01
N VAL A 252 15.72 6.74 -1.17
CA VAL A 252 14.87 7.91 -1.42
C VAL A 252 15.78 9.14 -1.52
N PRO A 253 15.60 10.02 -2.53
CA PRO A 253 16.37 11.25 -2.63
C PRO A 253 16.37 12.03 -1.31
N ARG A 254 17.56 12.31 -0.80
CA ARG A 254 17.78 13.12 0.42
C ARG A 254 17.69 14.61 0.10
N SER A 255 16.57 15.04 -0.47
CA SER A 255 16.26 16.44 -0.76
C SER A 255 16.21 17.27 0.53
N ALA A 256 16.15 18.59 0.41
CA ALA A 256 15.98 19.46 1.58
C ALA A 256 14.66 19.22 2.32
N SER A 257 13.61 18.78 1.60
CA SER A 257 12.34 18.36 2.21
C SER A 257 12.45 17.00 2.91
N PHE A 258 13.38 16.12 2.52
CA PHE A 258 13.54 14.81 3.17
C PHE A 258 13.98 14.96 4.64
N ASN A 259 13.19 14.39 5.55
CA ASN A 259 13.39 14.52 6.99
C ASN A 259 13.70 15.97 7.41
N GLU A 260 12.88 16.90 6.91
CA GLU A 260 13.08 18.34 7.02
C GLU A 260 13.53 18.76 8.43
N ALA A 261 14.61 19.54 8.50
CA ALA A 261 15.26 19.87 9.77
C ALA A 261 14.40 20.74 10.68
N ASP A 262 13.60 21.63 10.12
CA ASP A 262 12.67 22.50 10.82
C ASP A 262 11.30 22.42 10.16
N VAL A 263 10.31 21.92 10.91
CA VAL A 263 8.91 21.83 10.46
C VAL A 263 8.00 22.71 11.32
N SER A 264 8.57 23.63 12.12
CA SER A 264 7.83 24.40 13.13
C SER A 264 6.85 25.42 12.54
N ASP A 265 7.00 25.76 11.26
CA ASP A 265 6.13 26.65 10.49
C ASP A 265 5.00 25.90 9.73
N LYS A 266 5.02 24.57 9.73
CA LYS A 266 4.00 23.72 9.11
C LYS A 266 2.72 23.67 9.94
N PRO A 267 1.59 23.17 9.38
CA PRO A 267 0.41 22.84 10.18
C PRO A 267 0.76 21.88 11.32
N ARG A 268 0.00 21.94 12.41
CA ARG A 268 0.28 21.21 13.66
C ARG A 268 0.58 19.72 13.49
N ASP A 269 -0.10 19.06 12.56
CA ASP A 269 0.06 17.62 12.30
C ASP A 269 1.42 17.26 11.71
N ILE A 270 2.12 18.22 11.13
CA ILE A 270 3.49 18.09 10.63
C ILE A 270 4.48 18.70 11.63
N ALA A 271 4.16 19.87 12.18
CA ALA A 271 5.03 20.57 13.15
C ALA A 271 5.28 19.76 14.42
N GLY A 272 4.33 18.91 14.82
CA GLY A 272 4.45 18.02 15.98
C GLY A 272 5.25 16.74 15.73
N ARG A 273 5.75 16.49 14.51
CA ARG A 273 6.44 15.23 14.17
C ARG A 273 7.89 15.25 14.59
N ASP A 274 8.32 14.18 15.25
CA ASP A 274 9.73 13.92 15.50
C ASP A 274 10.50 13.66 14.20
N PRO A 275 11.81 13.98 14.14
CA PRO A 275 12.66 13.58 13.02
C PRO A 275 12.60 12.07 12.78
N LEU A 276 12.65 11.68 11.51
CA LEU A 276 12.64 10.28 11.10
C LEU A 276 13.84 9.53 11.71
N THR A 277 13.55 8.39 12.32
CA THR A 277 14.57 7.48 12.87
C THR A 277 15.35 6.79 11.76
N ARG A 278 16.55 6.29 12.08
CA ARG A 278 17.35 5.49 11.13
C ARG A 278 16.59 4.26 10.60
N ARG A 279 15.74 3.65 11.42
CA ARG A 279 14.91 2.50 11.02
C ARG A 279 13.87 2.90 9.97
N GLN A 280 13.13 3.98 10.22
CA GLN A 280 12.16 4.51 9.25
C GLN A 280 12.82 4.89 7.94
N ILE A 281 13.98 5.56 7.99
CA ILE A 281 14.74 5.93 6.78
C ILE A 281 15.17 4.68 6.00
N ALA A 282 15.62 3.62 6.66
CA ALA A 282 16.00 2.38 5.99
C ALA A 282 14.80 1.65 5.38
N GLN A 283 13.63 1.70 6.02
CA GLN A 283 12.38 1.15 5.47
C GLN A 283 11.93 1.92 4.23
N LEU A 284 11.98 3.25 4.28
CA LEU A 284 11.71 4.13 3.14
C LEU A 284 12.60 3.78 1.94
N ASP A 285 13.90 3.59 2.16
CA ASP A 285 14.82 3.21 1.09
C ASP A 285 14.51 1.83 0.50
N ALA A 286 14.14 0.86 1.33
CA ALA A 286 13.78 -0.47 0.88
C ALA A 286 12.50 -0.45 0.02
N SER A 287 11.46 0.25 0.47
CA SER A 287 10.22 0.45 -0.27
C SER A 287 10.46 1.22 -1.58
N TYR A 288 11.29 2.26 -1.55
CA TYR A 288 11.64 3.03 -2.74
C TYR A 288 12.37 2.18 -3.77
N ARG A 289 13.29 1.32 -3.35
CA ARG A 289 13.96 0.38 -4.25
C ARG A 289 12.95 -0.55 -4.94
N LYS A 290 12.02 -1.15 -4.20
CA LYS A 290 10.96 -2.00 -4.78
C LYS A 290 10.14 -1.24 -5.83
N ARG A 291 9.77 0.00 -5.55
CA ARG A 291 9.08 0.89 -6.51
C ARG A 291 9.88 1.09 -7.80
N LEU A 292 11.18 1.36 -7.71
CA LEU A 292 12.02 1.50 -8.91
C LEU A 292 12.14 0.18 -9.69
N GLN A 293 12.22 -0.96 -8.99
CA GLN A 293 12.29 -2.28 -9.60
C GLN A 293 10.99 -2.66 -10.31
N SER A 294 9.82 -2.41 -9.70
CA SER A 294 8.52 -2.73 -10.31
C SER A 294 8.21 -1.88 -11.55
N LEU A 295 8.70 -0.63 -11.60
CA LEU A 295 8.63 0.23 -12.79
C LEU A 295 9.35 -0.35 -14.01
N GLN A 296 10.32 -1.26 -13.84
CA GLN A 296 11.01 -1.86 -14.98
C GLN A 296 10.07 -2.70 -15.85
N ALA A 297 9.11 -3.41 -15.24
CA ALA A 297 8.09 -4.14 -15.99
C ALA A 297 7.16 -3.20 -16.78
N VAL A 298 6.86 -2.02 -16.23
CA VAL A 298 6.10 -0.96 -16.92
C VAL A 298 6.91 -0.37 -18.08
N ASP A 299 8.19 -0.10 -17.89
CA ASP A 299 9.08 0.43 -18.94
C ASP A 299 9.26 -0.56 -20.11
N GLU A 300 9.37 -1.86 -19.81
CA GLU A 300 9.38 -2.94 -20.81
C GLU A 300 8.03 -3.08 -21.52
N MET A 301 6.92 -2.95 -20.80
CA MET A 301 5.57 -2.91 -21.38
C MET A 301 5.45 -1.78 -22.40
N VAL A 302 5.90 -0.55 -22.08
CA VAL A 302 5.91 0.56 -23.05
C VAL A 302 6.73 0.21 -24.28
N ALA A 303 7.93 -0.36 -24.11
CA ALA A 303 8.77 -0.78 -25.23
C ALA A 303 8.07 -1.79 -26.14
N ARG A 304 7.42 -2.80 -25.55
CA ARG A 304 6.67 -3.83 -26.26
C ARG A 304 5.53 -3.23 -27.08
N LEU A 305 4.70 -2.39 -26.46
CA LEU A 305 3.52 -1.82 -27.14
C LEU A 305 3.91 -0.86 -28.27
N VAL A 306 4.94 -0.03 -28.07
CA VAL A 306 5.46 0.84 -29.13
C VAL A 306 6.02 0.02 -30.29
N ALA A 307 6.78 -1.05 -30.02
CA ALA A 307 7.29 -1.95 -31.06
C ALA A 307 6.17 -2.65 -31.83
N THR A 308 5.08 -3.00 -31.16
CA THR A 308 3.90 -3.58 -31.82
C THR A 308 3.18 -2.56 -32.68
N LEU A 309 2.96 -1.34 -32.20
CA LEU A 309 2.41 -0.26 -33.02
C LEU A 309 3.30 0.03 -34.24
N GLU A 310 4.62 -0.03 -34.10
CA GLU A 310 5.56 0.18 -35.20
C GLU A 310 5.48 -0.96 -36.23
N SER A 311 5.59 -2.21 -35.77
CA SER A 311 5.58 -3.39 -36.65
C SER A 311 4.25 -3.63 -37.35
N THR A 312 3.15 -3.16 -36.75
CA THR A 312 1.80 -3.21 -37.35
C THR A 312 1.46 -1.96 -38.17
N GLY A 313 2.36 -0.97 -38.26
CA GLY A 313 2.14 0.27 -39.02
C GLY A 313 1.17 1.26 -38.39
N GLN A 314 0.75 1.06 -37.14
CA GLN A 314 -0.21 1.89 -36.43
C GLN A 314 0.43 3.10 -35.73
N LEU A 315 1.73 3.05 -35.40
CA LEU A 315 2.43 4.05 -34.58
C LEU A 315 2.31 5.48 -35.11
N ALA A 316 2.35 5.67 -36.43
CA ALA A 316 2.24 6.99 -37.04
C ALA A 316 0.86 7.64 -36.85
N ASN A 317 -0.16 6.84 -36.51
CA ASN A 317 -1.54 7.28 -36.26
C ASN A 317 -1.94 7.14 -34.78
N THR A 318 -1.02 6.81 -33.87
CA THR A 318 -1.36 6.61 -32.45
C THR A 318 -0.84 7.76 -31.59
N VAL A 319 -1.75 8.37 -30.83
CA VAL A 319 -1.41 9.23 -29.70
C VAL A 319 -1.22 8.34 -28.48
N ILE A 320 -0.01 8.34 -27.92
CA ILE A 320 0.38 7.61 -26.72
C ILE A 320 0.55 8.63 -25.59
N VAL A 321 -0.25 8.52 -24.53
CA VAL A 321 -0.16 9.36 -23.32
C VAL A 321 0.30 8.49 -22.15
N PHE A 322 1.30 8.94 -21.40
CA PHE A 322 1.79 8.29 -20.19
C PHE A 322 1.80 9.30 -19.04
N THR A 323 1.19 8.93 -17.91
CA THR A 323 1.09 9.75 -16.69
C THR A 323 0.83 8.85 -15.47
N SER A 324 0.80 9.46 -14.28
CA SER A 324 0.33 8.84 -13.03
C SER A 324 -1.05 9.38 -12.61
N ASP A 325 -1.78 8.64 -11.78
CA ASP A 325 -3.01 9.10 -11.14
C ASP A 325 -2.74 9.99 -9.92
N ASN A 326 -1.64 9.78 -9.22
CA ASN A 326 -1.08 10.63 -8.18
C ASN A 326 0.42 10.38 -7.99
N GLY A 327 1.08 11.32 -7.29
CA GLY A 327 2.45 11.20 -6.85
C GLY A 327 2.56 10.45 -5.52
N LEU A 328 3.73 10.55 -4.89
CA LEU A 328 4.02 9.93 -3.62
C LEU A 328 5.16 10.64 -2.88
N HIS A 329 4.96 10.94 -1.60
CA HIS A 329 6.04 11.34 -0.69
C HIS A 329 6.60 10.14 0.07
N MET A 330 7.90 10.17 0.39
CA MET A 330 8.62 9.09 1.08
C MET A 330 9.67 9.65 2.04
N GLY A 331 9.24 10.37 3.08
CA GLY A 331 10.13 11.00 4.06
C GLY A 331 10.18 12.52 3.97
N GLN A 332 9.63 13.11 2.90
CA GLN A 332 9.53 14.56 2.73
C GLN A 332 8.66 15.17 3.83
N HIS A 333 9.07 16.31 4.37
CA HIS A 333 8.42 17.00 5.50
C HIS A 333 8.25 16.13 6.75
N ARG A 334 9.11 15.11 6.93
CA ARG A 334 8.97 14.05 7.96
C ARG A 334 7.70 13.22 7.82
N LEU A 335 6.98 13.38 6.71
CA LEU A 335 5.90 12.49 6.34
C LEU A 335 6.54 11.19 5.90
N LEU A 336 6.11 10.13 6.55
CA LEU A 336 6.44 8.79 6.16
C LEU A 336 5.76 8.49 4.78
N THR A 337 6.03 7.39 4.08
CA THR A 337 5.39 7.06 2.77
C THR A 337 3.87 7.26 2.75
N GLY A 338 3.40 8.06 1.79
CA GLY A 338 2.00 8.41 1.72
C GLY A 338 1.66 9.25 0.49
N LYS A 339 0.37 9.61 0.42
CA LYS A 339 -0.20 10.59 -0.51
C LYS A 339 -1.26 11.43 0.21
N ALA A 340 -2.14 12.12 -0.52
CA ALA A 340 -3.19 12.96 0.05
C ALA A 340 -2.71 14.25 0.75
N THR A 341 -1.57 14.82 0.32
CA THR A 341 -1.13 16.17 0.67
C THR A 341 -1.10 17.09 -0.56
N ALA A 342 -1.00 18.40 -0.33
CA ALA A 342 -0.86 19.38 -1.41
C ALA A 342 0.60 19.64 -1.81
N TYR A 343 1.55 18.88 -1.29
CA TYR A 343 2.97 19.01 -1.64
C TYR A 343 3.22 18.49 -3.06
N GLU A 344 4.20 19.07 -3.75
CA GLU A 344 4.54 18.73 -5.14
C GLU A 344 4.85 17.23 -5.29
N GLU A 345 5.40 16.58 -4.27
CA GLU A 345 5.63 15.13 -4.26
C GLU A 345 4.36 14.31 -4.55
N ASP A 346 3.19 14.80 -4.12
CA ASP A 346 1.90 14.12 -4.24
C ASP A 346 1.08 14.59 -5.45
N ILE A 347 1.10 15.89 -5.73
CA ILE A 347 0.24 16.47 -6.78
C ILE A 347 0.94 16.61 -8.12
N HIS A 348 2.28 16.68 -8.18
CA HIS A 348 3.01 16.93 -9.42
C HIS A 348 3.55 15.62 -9.99
N VAL A 349 2.98 15.18 -11.11
CA VAL A 349 3.26 13.85 -11.69
C VAL A 349 3.86 13.94 -13.09
N PRO A 350 4.55 12.88 -13.57
CA PRO A 350 5.07 12.85 -14.93
C PRO A 350 3.94 12.93 -15.97
N PHE A 351 4.14 13.67 -17.04
CA PHE A 351 3.25 13.66 -18.21
C PHE A 351 4.07 13.71 -19.50
N VAL A 352 3.99 12.64 -20.30
CA VAL A 352 4.62 12.56 -21.62
C VAL A 352 3.61 12.10 -22.66
N VAL A 353 3.68 12.69 -23.85
CA VAL A 353 2.80 12.34 -24.95
C VAL A 353 3.52 12.32 -26.29
N ARG A 354 3.25 11.29 -27.09
CA ARG A 354 3.77 11.12 -28.45
C ARG A 354 2.62 10.89 -29.42
N GLY A 355 2.70 11.37 -30.64
CA GLY A 355 1.71 11.03 -31.66
C GLY A 355 1.72 11.95 -32.89
N PRO A 356 0.79 11.75 -33.83
CA PRO A 356 0.66 12.59 -35.02
C PRO A 356 0.46 14.07 -34.64
N GLY A 357 1.24 14.96 -35.25
CA GLY A 357 1.17 16.40 -34.99
C GLY A 357 1.80 16.88 -33.67
N ILE A 358 2.32 15.96 -32.85
CA ILE A 358 2.97 16.29 -31.58
C ILE A 358 4.49 16.46 -31.82
N PRO A 359 5.09 17.62 -31.51
CA PRO A 359 6.51 17.85 -31.72
C PRO A 359 7.38 16.89 -30.89
N ALA A 360 8.40 16.30 -31.52
CA ALA A 360 9.35 15.41 -30.87
C ALA A 360 10.42 16.17 -30.07
N GLY A 361 10.77 15.63 -28.89
CA GLY A 361 11.81 16.17 -27.99
C GLY A 361 11.46 17.53 -27.39
N ARG A 362 10.19 17.93 -27.38
CA ARG A 362 9.75 19.22 -26.86
C ARG A 362 9.44 19.10 -25.37
N THR A 363 10.01 19.99 -24.56
CA THR A 363 9.55 20.22 -23.19
C THR A 363 8.69 21.47 -23.18
N LEU A 364 7.46 21.37 -22.69
CA LEU A 364 6.52 22.48 -22.56
C LEU A 364 6.32 22.81 -21.09
N SER A 365 6.58 24.07 -20.74
CA SER A 365 6.42 24.62 -19.39
C SER A 365 5.65 25.95 -19.43
N GLY A 366 5.18 26.41 -18.28
CA GLY A 366 4.37 27.61 -18.10
C GLY A 366 2.87 27.40 -18.35
N TYR A 367 2.41 26.16 -18.43
CA TYR A 367 1.01 25.81 -18.73
C TYR A 367 0.48 24.81 -17.71
N LEU A 368 -0.19 25.30 -16.66
CA LEU A 368 -0.84 24.45 -15.65
C LEU A 368 -1.86 23.52 -16.31
N ALA A 369 -1.65 22.23 -16.25
CA ALA A 369 -2.59 21.20 -16.69
C ALA A 369 -2.85 20.23 -15.54
N GLY A 370 -3.88 19.41 -15.65
CA GLY A 370 -4.06 18.34 -14.68
C GLY A 370 -4.92 17.17 -15.16
N ASN A 371 -5.08 16.17 -14.30
CA ASN A 371 -5.88 14.97 -14.56
C ASN A 371 -7.31 15.27 -15.05
N VAL A 372 -7.92 16.37 -14.59
CA VAL A 372 -9.24 16.85 -15.04
C VAL A 372 -9.31 17.13 -16.55
N ASP A 373 -8.17 17.36 -17.20
CA ASP A 373 -8.03 17.68 -18.62
C ASP A 373 -7.96 16.46 -19.54
N LEU A 374 -7.73 15.27 -18.99
CA LEU A 374 -7.52 14.06 -19.79
C LEU A 374 -8.79 13.66 -20.55
N ALA A 375 -9.94 13.57 -19.87
CA ALA A 375 -11.21 13.23 -20.50
C ALA A 375 -11.60 14.16 -21.68
N PRO A 376 -11.60 15.50 -21.54
CA PRO A 376 -11.89 16.38 -22.67
C PRO A 376 -10.81 16.31 -23.77
N THR A 377 -9.55 16.04 -23.44
CA THR A 377 -8.49 15.84 -24.45
C THR A 377 -8.76 14.61 -25.31
N PHE A 378 -9.08 13.47 -24.70
CA PHE A 378 -9.40 12.25 -25.42
C PHE A 378 -10.70 12.40 -26.24
N ALA A 379 -11.70 13.10 -25.70
CA ALA A 379 -12.92 13.42 -26.44
C ALA A 379 -12.62 14.26 -27.70
N GLU A 380 -11.80 15.31 -27.59
CA GLU A 380 -11.44 16.13 -28.75
C GLU A 380 -10.65 15.34 -29.80
N LEU A 381 -9.64 14.57 -29.39
CA LEU A 381 -8.89 13.68 -30.30
C LEU A 381 -9.83 12.69 -31.01
N ALA A 382 -10.87 12.23 -30.32
CA ALA A 382 -11.85 11.32 -30.88
C ALA A 382 -12.91 11.98 -31.78
N GLY A 383 -13.00 13.31 -31.79
CA GLY A 383 -14.13 14.03 -32.38
C GLY A 383 -15.44 13.84 -31.60
N ALA A 384 -15.37 13.41 -30.34
CA ALA A 384 -16.51 13.29 -29.45
C ALA A 384 -16.84 14.63 -28.79
N THR A 385 -18.12 14.90 -28.55
CA THR A 385 -18.55 16.09 -27.78
C THR A 385 -18.62 15.73 -26.30
N PRO A 386 -17.77 16.29 -25.43
CA PRO A 386 -17.85 16.04 -24.00
C PRO A 386 -19.15 16.61 -23.41
N PRO A 387 -19.73 15.97 -22.37
CA PRO A 387 -20.88 16.51 -21.66
C PRO A 387 -20.61 17.89 -21.04
N SER A 388 -21.66 18.68 -20.82
CA SER A 388 -21.55 20.04 -20.26
C SER A 388 -21.06 20.08 -18.80
N PHE A 389 -21.12 18.95 -18.08
CA PHE A 389 -20.58 18.83 -16.73
C PHE A 389 -19.05 18.78 -16.69
N VAL A 390 -18.38 18.53 -17.82
CA VAL A 390 -16.92 18.48 -17.87
C VAL A 390 -16.38 19.86 -17.48
N GLU A 391 -15.36 19.87 -16.63
CA GLU A 391 -14.74 21.03 -15.99
C GLU A 391 -13.32 21.28 -16.50
N GLY A 392 -12.62 20.25 -16.97
CA GLY A 392 -11.30 20.39 -17.59
C GLY A 392 -11.31 21.10 -18.94
N ARG A 393 -10.10 21.30 -19.50
CA ARG A 393 -9.87 21.79 -20.86
C ARG A 393 -9.06 20.77 -21.64
N SER A 394 -9.35 20.61 -22.92
CA SER A 394 -8.52 19.79 -23.78
C SER A 394 -7.10 20.34 -23.89
N LEU A 395 -6.11 19.45 -23.80
CA LEU A 395 -4.69 19.73 -23.94
C LEU A 395 -4.25 19.76 -25.41
N VAL A 396 -5.09 19.34 -26.38
CA VAL A 396 -4.73 19.28 -27.81
C VAL A 396 -4.05 20.56 -28.33
N PRO A 397 -4.52 21.78 -27.99
CA PRO A 397 -3.83 23.01 -28.41
C PRO A 397 -2.40 23.12 -27.86
N LEU A 398 -2.16 22.69 -26.61
CA LEU A 398 -0.82 22.70 -26.00
C LEU A 398 0.12 21.72 -26.71
N LEU A 399 -0.40 20.53 -27.02
CA LEU A 399 0.37 19.40 -27.55
C LEU A 399 0.74 19.57 -29.03
N THR A 400 -0.12 20.17 -29.85
CA THR A 400 0.05 20.29 -31.31
C THR A 400 0.78 21.56 -31.76
N GLY A 401 1.37 22.31 -30.83
CA GLY A 401 2.11 23.55 -31.13
C GLY A 401 1.22 24.76 -31.37
N GLN A 402 -0.07 24.67 -31.03
CA GLN A 402 -1.05 25.77 -31.07
C GLN A 402 -1.33 26.30 -29.66
N ALA A 403 -0.31 26.28 -28.80
CA ALA A 403 -0.46 26.66 -27.40
C ALA A 403 -0.99 28.11 -27.34
N PRO A 404 -2.04 28.37 -26.54
CA PRO A 404 -2.65 29.68 -26.48
C PRO A 404 -1.68 30.68 -25.82
N ALA A 405 -1.91 31.97 -26.06
CA ALA A 405 -1.05 33.03 -25.57
C ALA A 405 -0.95 32.98 -24.03
N ALA A 406 0.22 33.34 -23.48
CA ALA A 406 0.42 33.41 -22.03
C ALA A 406 -0.67 34.30 -21.39
N GLY A 407 -1.31 33.80 -20.32
CA GLY A 407 -2.43 34.46 -19.64
C GLY A 407 -3.83 34.14 -20.20
N THR A 408 -3.94 33.42 -21.33
CA THR A 408 -5.24 32.90 -21.84
C THR A 408 -5.50 31.44 -21.45
N TRP A 409 -4.46 30.75 -20.99
CA TRP A 409 -4.58 29.46 -20.31
C TRP A 409 -4.91 29.65 -18.83
N ARG A 410 -5.26 28.55 -18.13
CA ARG A 410 -5.57 28.59 -16.70
C ARG A 410 -4.41 29.13 -15.86
N GLN A 411 -4.75 29.87 -14.81
CA GLN A 411 -3.84 30.50 -13.85
C GLN A 411 -3.93 29.86 -12.46
N ALA A 412 -4.90 28.98 -12.21
CA ALA A 412 -4.94 28.10 -11.06
C ALA A 412 -5.50 26.73 -11.44
N LEU A 413 -5.07 25.72 -10.70
CA LEU A 413 -5.72 24.42 -10.59
C LEU A 413 -6.21 24.24 -9.15
N LEU A 414 -7.42 23.72 -8.99
CA LEU A 414 -7.96 23.36 -7.68
C LEU A 414 -7.32 22.03 -7.23
N VAL A 415 -6.89 22.00 -5.96
CA VAL A 415 -6.42 20.79 -5.28
C VAL A 415 -7.31 20.56 -4.05
N GLU A 416 -7.86 19.37 -3.90
CA GLU A 416 -8.82 19.02 -2.87
C GLU A 416 -8.44 17.69 -2.20
N SER A 417 -8.89 17.49 -0.98
CA SER A 417 -8.92 16.18 -0.34
C SER A 417 -10.04 16.17 0.71
N TYR A 418 -10.57 14.99 1.03
CA TYR A 418 -11.75 14.81 1.87
C TYR A 418 -11.54 13.72 2.92
N ALA A 419 -12.26 13.83 4.03
CA ALA A 419 -12.16 12.85 5.12
C ALA A 419 -12.96 11.59 4.82
N ALA A 420 -12.45 10.44 5.26
CA ALA A 420 -13.28 9.24 5.40
C ALA A 420 -14.40 9.47 6.45
N ALA A 421 -15.56 8.83 6.25
CA ALA A 421 -16.69 8.96 7.18
C ALA A 421 -16.29 8.45 8.58
N GLY A 422 -16.46 9.29 9.62
CA GLY A 422 -16.11 8.96 11.01
C GLY A 422 -15.06 9.88 11.65
N ALA A 423 -14.33 10.68 10.86
CA ALA A 423 -13.29 11.58 11.37
C ALA A 423 -13.81 12.91 11.98
N ALA A 424 -15.09 13.21 11.82
CA ALA A 424 -15.71 14.42 12.38
C ALA A 424 -16.26 14.16 13.78
N GLY A 425 -15.37 13.98 14.77
CA GLY A 425 -15.80 13.74 16.14
C GLY A 425 -14.70 13.36 17.13
N GLY A 426 -13.71 14.25 17.32
CA GLY A 426 -12.80 14.20 18.47
C GLY A 426 -11.34 13.97 18.09
N GLY A 427 -10.50 14.99 18.34
CA GLY A 427 -9.07 14.92 18.68
C GLY A 427 -8.08 14.10 17.84
N ALA A 428 -8.51 13.38 16.80
CA ALA A 428 -7.67 12.49 16.00
C ALA A 428 -6.88 13.25 14.93
N ASP A 429 -5.67 12.74 14.64
CA ASP A 429 -4.75 13.22 13.60
C ASP A 429 -5.45 13.32 12.23
N PRO A 430 -5.67 14.54 11.70
CA PRO A 430 -6.31 14.80 10.42
C PRO A 430 -5.61 14.17 9.20
N LEU A 431 -4.35 13.71 9.30
CA LEU A 431 -3.63 13.05 8.21
C LEU A 431 -3.77 11.52 8.23
N ALA A 432 -3.92 10.90 9.39
CA ALA A 432 -4.29 9.47 9.50
C ALA A 432 -5.70 9.19 8.95
N ALA A 433 -6.56 10.21 8.91
CA ALA A 433 -7.87 10.15 8.28
C ALA A 433 -7.84 10.41 6.74
N ARG A 434 -6.66 10.70 6.17
CA ARG A 434 -6.42 11.01 4.74
C ARG A 434 -5.62 9.92 4.00
N SER A 435 -5.06 8.94 4.71
CA SER A 435 -4.26 7.88 4.10
C SER A 435 -5.15 6.91 3.29
N ASP A 436 -4.63 6.52 2.12
CA ASP A 436 -5.06 5.29 1.46
C ASP A 436 -4.61 4.13 2.36
N PRO A 437 -5.48 3.23 2.84
CA PRO A 437 -5.05 2.08 3.65
C PRO A 437 -3.99 1.23 2.93
N GLY A 438 -3.92 1.31 1.60
CA GLY A 438 -2.85 0.71 0.80
C GLY A 438 -1.46 1.36 0.93
N LEU A 439 -1.33 2.54 1.56
CA LEU A 439 -0.08 3.32 1.61
C LEU A 439 0.45 3.61 3.03
N ASP A 440 -0.41 3.60 4.04
CA ASP A 440 0.05 3.44 5.44
C ASP A 440 0.88 2.15 5.60
N SER A 441 0.72 1.20 4.65
CA SER A 441 1.49 -0.03 4.46
C SER A 441 2.93 0.14 3.94
N LEU A 442 3.43 1.36 3.72
CA LEU A 442 4.77 1.61 3.14
C LEU A 442 5.80 2.20 4.14
N LEU A 443 5.50 2.08 5.43
CA LEU A 443 6.24 2.56 6.61
C LEU A 443 6.01 1.68 7.83
N GLU A 444 4.76 1.27 7.96
CA GLU A 444 4.41 -0.08 8.30
C GLU A 444 4.88 -0.99 7.20
N PRO A 445 5.17 -2.23 7.48
CA PRO A 445 5.47 -3.09 6.40
C PRO A 445 4.17 -3.94 6.04
N PRO A 446 3.83 -4.46 4.82
CA PRO A 446 2.63 -5.32 4.60
C PRO A 446 2.58 -6.67 5.34
N ASP A 447 1.42 -6.96 5.93
CA ASP A 447 1.01 -8.32 6.25
C ASP A 447 1.19 -9.25 5.04
N LEU A 448 1.76 -10.44 5.28
CA LEU A 448 1.87 -11.50 4.27
C LEU A 448 0.62 -12.41 4.22
N ASP A 449 -0.53 -11.97 4.75
CA ASP A 449 -1.80 -12.70 4.67
C ASP A 449 -2.78 -12.15 3.62
N ASP A 450 -2.51 -11.00 2.99
CA ASP A 450 -3.40 -10.45 1.95
C ASP A 450 -3.18 -11.05 0.53
N LEU A 451 -2.19 -11.95 0.40
CA LEU A 451 -2.03 -12.85 -0.74
C LEU A 451 -2.73 -14.20 -0.48
N GLN A 452 -4.02 -14.20 -0.10
CA GLN A 452 -4.91 -15.35 -0.35
C GLN A 452 -6.29 -14.94 -0.87
N PRO A 453 -6.84 -15.72 -1.81
CA PRO A 453 -7.91 -15.28 -2.70
C PRO A 453 -9.20 -15.07 -1.92
N SER A 454 -9.76 -13.86 -2.02
CA SER A 454 -11.09 -13.50 -1.58
C SER A 454 -12.15 -14.37 -2.28
N ARG A 455 -12.35 -15.58 -1.75
CA ARG A 455 -13.59 -16.32 -1.95
C ARG A 455 -14.65 -15.60 -1.14
N MET A 456 -15.47 -14.83 -1.84
CA MET A 456 -16.83 -14.59 -1.42
C MET A 456 -17.51 -15.92 -1.07
N THR A 457 -17.75 -16.15 0.21
CA THR A 457 -18.74 -17.14 0.63
C THR A 457 -20.04 -16.41 0.94
N LEU A 458 -21.03 -16.68 0.09
CA LEU A 458 -22.43 -16.35 0.25
C LEU A 458 -22.96 -16.72 1.64
N ALA A 459 -23.38 -15.73 2.42
CA ALA A 459 -24.42 -15.92 3.43
C ALA A 459 -25.72 -15.30 2.91
N ALA A 460 -26.61 -16.16 2.40
CA ALA A 460 -27.96 -15.80 2.05
C ALA A 460 -28.73 -15.41 3.33
N ALA A 461 -28.98 -14.11 3.53
CA ALA A 461 -30.01 -13.63 4.44
C ALA A 461 -31.14 -13.01 3.60
N ALA A 462 -31.99 -13.88 3.06
CA ALA A 462 -33.30 -13.47 2.59
C ALA A 462 -34.18 -13.12 3.81
N ALA A 463 -34.31 -11.83 4.10
CA ALA A 463 -35.46 -11.28 4.82
C ALA A 463 -35.72 -9.84 4.32
N PRO A 464 -36.97 -9.50 3.96
CA PRO A 464 -37.26 -8.24 3.29
C PRO A 464 -37.18 -7.10 4.30
N ARG A 465 -36.13 -6.28 4.24
CA ARG A 465 -36.15 -4.95 4.86
C ARG A 465 -36.78 -3.99 3.86
N THR A 466 -38.03 -3.65 4.13
CA THR A 466 -38.73 -2.49 3.58
C THR A 466 -37.80 -1.28 3.54
N GLN A 467 -37.66 -0.66 2.36
CA GLN A 467 -37.10 0.68 2.19
C GLN A 467 -37.79 1.64 3.18
N ALA A 468 -37.07 1.99 4.25
CA ALA A 468 -37.34 3.22 4.97
C ALA A 468 -36.64 4.33 4.19
N ALA A 469 -37.42 5.27 3.69
CA ALA A 469 -36.95 6.43 2.97
C ALA A 469 -35.96 7.27 3.81
N GLY A 470 -34.83 7.62 3.19
CA GLY A 470 -34.19 8.93 3.28
C GLY A 470 -33.76 9.45 4.65
N VAL A 471 -32.51 9.18 5.01
CA VAL A 471 -31.64 10.23 5.56
C VAL A 471 -30.46 10.34 4.58
N ALA A 472 -30.40 11.42 3.81
CA ALA A 472 -29.24 11.71 2.98
C ALA A 472 -28.05 11.92 3.93
N GLN A 473 -27.07 11.01 3.89
CA GLN A 473 -25.80 11.22 4.59
C GLN A 473 -25.15 12.47 3.98
N ALA A 474 -24.84 13.47 4.82
CA ALA A 474 -24.18 14.68 4.36
C ALA A 474 -22.80 14.33 3.79
N ASP A 475 -22.38 15.06 2.74
CA ASP A 475 -21.03 14.89 2.19
C ASP A 475 -19.97 15.12 3.26
N PRO A 476 -18.84 14.39 3.21
CA PRO A 476 -17.72 14.68 4.08
C PRO A 476 -17.20 16.10 3.82
N SER A 477 -16.73 16.75 4.88
CA SER A 477 -16.00 18.01 4.72
C SER A 477 -14.64 17.74 4.09
N ALA A 478 -14.17 18.68 3.26
CA ALA A 478 -12.82 18.66 2.75
C ALA A 478 -11.84 18.69 3.94
N THR A 479 -10.81 17.84 3.90
CA THR A 479 -9.71 17.84 4.86
C THR A 479 -8.75 19.00 4.59
N PHE A 480 -8.57 19.32 3.31
CA PHE A 480 -8.02 20.58 2.86
C PHE A 480 -8.60 20.97 1.49
N SER A 481 -8.43 22.23 1.13
CA SER A 481 -8.55 22.67 -0.25
C SER A 481 -7.46 23.69 -0.55
N GLY A 482 -7.00 23.71 -1.79
CA GLY A 482 -5.88 24.53 -2.19
C GLY A 482 -5.89 24.95 -3.65
N LEU A 483 -5.03 25.91 -3.95
CA LEU A 483 -4.77 26.42 -5.28
C LEU A 483 -3.32 26.14 -5.65
N ARG A 484 -3.12 25.46 -6.77
CA ARG A 484 -1.82 25.45 -7.46
C ARG A 484 -1.86 26.47 -8.59
N THR A 485 -1.19 27.60 -8.39
CA THR A 485 -0.97 28.64 -9.41
C THR A 485 0.43 28.46 -10.00
N PRO A 486 0.86 29.17 -11.07
CA PRO A 486 2.25 29.04 -11.57
C PRO A 486 3.31 29.35 -10.51
N ARG A 487 2.99 30.23 -9.56
CA ARG A 487 3.92 30.69 -8.51
C ARG A 487 3.67 30.04 -7.16
N TYR A 488 2.42 30.02 -6.71
CA TYR A 488 2.05 29.64 -5.36
C TYR A 488 1.34 28.31 -5.29
N THR A 489 1.64 27.54 -4.23
CA THR A 489 0.74 26.55 -3.64
C THR A 489 0.12 27.17 -2.39
N TYR A 490 -1.19 27.38 -2.39
CA TYR A 490 -1.94 27.92 -1.25
C TYR A 490 -2.94 26.89 -0.75
N VAL A 491 -3.01 26.64 0.55
CA VAL A 491 -3.86 25.60 1.14
C VAL A 491 -4.60 26.14 2.36
N GLU A 492 -5.88 25.84 2.47
CA GLU A 492 -6.68 25.99 3.70
C GLU A 492 -7.05 24.60 4.23
N LEU A 493 -6.60 24.29 5.45
CA LEU A 493 -6.93 23.03 6.12
C LEU A 493 -8.28 23.15 6.85
N ALA A 494 -8.95 22.02 7.06
CA ALA A 494 -10.19 21.95 7.84
C ALA A 494 -10.04 22.48 9.28
N THR A 495 -8.82 22.44 9.83
CA THR A 495 -8.48 23.00 11.15
C THR A 495 -8.50 24.53 11.19
N GLY A 496 -8.56 25.19 10.02
CA GLY A 496 -8.42 26.63 9.85
C GLY A 496 -6.97 27.10 9.67
N GLU A 497 -6.00 26.19 9.75
CA GLU A 497 -4.60 26.45 9.42
C GLU A 497 -4.41 26.67 7.92
N ARG A 498 -3.33 27.37 7.56
CA ARG A 498 -3.05 27.75 6.18
C ARG A 498 -1.60 27.47 5.83
N GLU A 499 -1.39 27.09 4.57
CA GLU A 499 -0.07 26.98 3.98
C GLU A 499 0.04 27.86 2.74
N LEU A 500 1.20 28.48 2.54
CA LEU A 500 1.52 29.24 1.34
C LEU A 500 3.00 29.06 0.99
N TYR A 501 3.28 28.51 -0.20
CA TYR A 501 4.63 28.28 -0.69
C TYR A 501 4.87 29.03 -2.01
N ASP A 502 6.00 29.72 -2.15
CA ASP A 502 6.44 30.38 -3.39
C ASP A 502 7.32 29.40 -4.19
N ASN A 503 6.71 28.54 -4.98
CA ASN A 503 7.36 27.36 -5.57
C ASN A 503 8.60 27.67 -6.44
N PRO A 504 8.68 28.78 -7.21
CA PRO A 504 9.93 29.15 -7.88
C PRO A 504 11.10 29.49 -6.94
N ALA A 505 10.81 30.04 -5.77
CA ALA A 505 11.81 30.42 -4.77
C ALA A 505 12.08 29.29 -3.76
N ASP A 506 11.08 28.46 -3.51
CA ASP A 506 11.06 27.37 -2.54
C ASP A 506 10.46 26.09 -3.19
N PRO A 507 11.20 25.44 -4.09
CA PRO A 507 10.70 24.27 -4.84
C PRO A 507 10.51 23.03 -3.98
N TYR A 508 11.08 23.01 -2.77
CA TYR A 508 10.90 21.94 -1.79
C TYR A 508 9.86 22.30 -0.72
N GLN A 509 9.17 23.43 -0.88
CA GLN A 509 8.09 23.88 0.01
C GLN A 509 8.49 23.84 1.49
N LEU A 510 9.68 24.33 1.83
CA LEU A 510 10.23 24.32 3.19
C LEU A 510 9.66 25.47 4.03
N SER A 511 9.44 26.64 3.44
CA SER A 511 9.05 27.85 4.16
C SER A 511 7.58 28.18 3.94
N ASN A 512 6.74 27.90 4.93
CA ASN A 512 5.34 28.29 4.95
C ASN A 512 5.20 29.81 5.19
N LEU A 513 4.85 30.54 4.13
CA LEU A 513 4.70 31.99 4.14
C LEU A 513 3.35 32.46 4.71
N ALA A 514 2.40 31.57 5.03
CA ALA A 514 1.04 31.96 5.39
C ALA A 514 0.97 32.90 6.61
N ALA A 515 1.90 32.79 7.55
CA ALA A 515 1.96 33.67 8.72
C ALA A 515 2.57 35.05 8.46
N THR A 516 3.35 35.21 7.38
CA THR A 516 4.15 36.42 7.10
C THR A 516 3.77 37.13 5.80
N ALA A 517 3.00 36.46 4.94
CA ALA A 517 2.53 37.00 3.67
C ALA A 517 1.61 38.21 3.84
N ASP A 518 1.52 39.02 2.78
CA ASP A 518 0.60 40.15 2.74
C ASP A 518 -0.86 39.65 2.97
N PRO A 519 -1.58 40.18 3.97
CA PRO A 519 -2.95 39.76 4.24
C PRO A 519 -3.90 39.92 3.03
N SER A 520 -3.62 40.87 2.14
CA SER A 520 -4.40 41.06 0.91
C SER A 520 -4.21 39.92 -0.08
N LEU A 521 -2.98 39.40 -0.22
CA LEU A 521 -2.68 38.23 -1.04
C LEU A 521 -3.44 36.99 -0.51
N LEU A 522 -3.38 36.74 0.80
CA LEU A 522 -4.09 35.62 1.41
C LEU A 522 -5.61 35.75 1.26
N ALA A 523 -6.16 36.96 1.40
CA ALA A 523 -7.58 37.20 1.21
C ALA A 523 -8.01 36.94 -0.25
N GLU A 524 -7.19 37.33 -1.22
CA GLU A 524 -7.47 37.10 -2.64
C GLU A 524 -7.38 35.61 -3.01
N LEU A 525 -6.33 34.91 -2.57
CA LEU A 525 -6.19 33.46 -2.77
C LEU A 525 -7.34 32.69 -2.09
N SER A 526 -7.72 33.07 -0.88
CA SER A 526 -8.87 32.49 -0.16
C SER A 526 -10.19 32.70 -0.91
N ALA A 527 -10.44 33.91 -1.42
CA ALA A 527 -11.65 34.20 -2.19
C ALA A 527 -11.68 33.41 -3.51
N TRP A 528 -10.55 33.29 -4.19
CA TRP A 528 -10.44 32.52 -5.42
C TRP A 528 -10.65 31.02 -5.17
N LEU A 529 -10.05 30.47 -4.11
CA LEU A 529 -10.24 29.09 -3.69
C LEU A 529 -11.71 28.78 -3.44
N ARG A 530 -12.39 29.61 -2.65
CA ARG A 530 -13.83 29.43 -2.34
C ARG A 530 -14.71 29.48 -3.58
N ALA A 531 -14.37 30.31 -4.56
CA ALA A 531 -15.10 30.36 -5.82
C ALA A 531 -14.92 29.06 -6.62
N LEU A 532 -13.70 28.52 -6.66
CA LEU A 532 -13.40 27.25 -7.35
C LEU A 532 -14.00 26.03 -6.64
N GLN A 533 -14.05 26.00 -5.31
CA GLN A 533 -14.73 24.91 -4.57
C GLN A 533 -16.25 24.85 -4.81
N ALA A 534 -16.84 25.93 -5.32
CA ALA A 534 -18.28 26.05 -5.56
C ALA A 534 -18.64 26.03 -7.05
N CYS A 535 -17.65 25.85 -7.94
CA CYS A 535 -17.87 25.92 -9.37
C CYS A 535 -18.50 24.63 -9.90
N ALA A 536 -19.02 24.67 -11.14
CA ALA A 536 -19.39 23.47 -11.87
C ALA A 536 -19.26 23.71 -13.38
N GLY A 537 -18.91 22.67 -14.14
CA GLY A 537 -18.84 22.71 -15.60
C GLY A 537 -18.02 23.88 -16.16
N ALA A 538 -18.64 24.71 -17.01
CA ALA A 538 -17.97 25.83 -17.65
C ALA A 538 -17.56 26.96 -16.69
N ASP A 539 -18.22 27.08 -15.54
CA ASP A 539 -17.91 28.11 -14.55
C ASP A 539 -16.55 27.84 -13.89
N CYS A 540 -16.20 26.56 -13.70
CA CYS A 540 -14.85 26.19 -13.24
C CYS A 540 -13.78 26.72 -14.20
N ARG A 541 -13.95 26.48 -15.51
CA ARG A 541 -13.01 26.99 -16.53
C ARG A 541 -12.90 28.51 -16.55
N ALA A 542 -14.00 29.21 -16.28
CA ALA A 542 -13.97 30.67 -16.23
C ALA A 542 -13.18 31.16 -14.99
N LEU A 543 -13.42 30.54 -13.83
CA LEU A 543 -12.78 30.92 -12.57
C LEU A 543 -11.29 30.61 -12.53
N GLU A 544 -10.83 29.54 -13.15
CA GLU A 544 -9.40 29.20 -13.17
C GLU A 544 -8.56 30.16 -14.02
N ALA A 545 -9.16 31.02 -14.85
CA ALA A 545 -8.43 31.96 -15.72
C ALA A 545 -7.73 33.10 -14.96
N GLY A 546 -8.03 33.28 -13.67
CA GLY A 546 -7.38 34.26 -12.81
C GLY A 546 -8.38 34.95 -11.87
N PRO A 547 -7.93 35.47 -10.72
CA PRO A 547 -8.74 36.37 -9.93
C PRO A 547 -8.72 37.75 -10.61
N PRO A 548 -9.71 38.62 -10.39
CA PRO A 548 -9.75 39.94 -11.02
C PRO A 548 -8.55 40.87 -10.73
N SER A 549 -7.64 40.52 -9.80
CA SER A 549 -6.67 41.47 -9.22
C SER A 549 -5.20 41.00 -9.00
N LEU A 550 -4.80 39.75 -9.24
CA LEU A 550 -3.40 39.34 -9.06
C LEU A 550 -2.50 39.76 -10.25
N PRO A 551 -1.30 40.32 -10.01
CA PRO A 551 -0.34 40.58 -11.06
C PRO A 551 0.21 39.27 -11.65
N ALA A 552 0.25 39.19 -12.98
CA ALA A 552 0.82 38.05 -13.70
C ALA A 552 2.29 37.82 -13.30
N ALA A 553 2.64 36.57 -13.00
CA ALA A 553 4.03 36.17 -12.78
C ALA A 553 4.85 36.49 -14.04
N THR A 554 5.91 37.27 -13.89
CA THR A 554 6.84 37.55 -14.98
C THR A 554 7.65 36.27 -15.25
N PRO A 555 7.78 35.80 -16.50
CA PRO A 555 8.52 34.57 -16.79
C PRO A 555 9.98 34.74 -16.36
N ALA A 556 10.43 33.90 -15.41
CA ALA A 556 11.82 33.84 -15.03
C ALA A 556 12.66 33.35 -16.22
N THR A 557 13.67 34.13 -16.58
CA THR A 557 14.73 33.73 -17.51
C THR A 557 15.29 32.37 -17.11
N ALA A 558 15.38 31.46 -18.10
CA ALA A 558 15.89 30.12 -17.94
C ALA A 558 17.23 30.09 -17.20
N THR A 559 17.21 29.59 -15.96
CA THR A 559 18.41 29.18 -15.22
C THR A 559 18.89 27.85 -15.81
N PRO A 560 20.20 27.61 -15.99
CA PRO A 560 20.68 26.36 -16.58
C PRO A 560 20.34 25.16 -15.68
N PRO A 561 20.18 23.95 -16.24
CA PRO A 561 19.86 22.76 -15.46
C PRO A 561 20.93 22.50 -14.39
N LEU A 562 20.48 22.12 -13.19
CA LEU A 562 21.36 21.64 -12.12
C LEU A 562 22.19 20.46 -12.64
N ALA A 563 23.48 20.48 -12.28
CA ALA A 563 24.45 19.48 -12.70
C ALA A 563 24.04 18.08 -12.26
N THR A 564 24.09 17.14 -13.20
CA THR A 564 24.06 15.69 -12.95
C THR A 564 25.16 15.30 -11.95
N PRO A 565 24.88 14.39 -10.99
CA PRO A 565 25.94 13.80 -10.19
C PRO A 565 26.91 13.03 -11.10
N PRO A 566 28.22 12.99 -10.79
CA PRO A 566 29.21 12.42 -11.69
C PRO A 566 29.00 10.90 -11.84
N PRO A 567 29.25 10.33 -13.03
CA PRO A 567 29.11 8.90 -13.24
C PRO A 567 30.21 8.15 -12.45
N ALA A 568 29.80 7.14 -11.69
CA ALA A 568 30.72 6.14 -11.16
C ALA A 568 31.41 5.43 -12.33
N THR A 569 32.71 5.65 -12.47
CA THR A 569 33.53 4.99 -13.49
C THR A 569 33.65 3.50 -13.20
N SER A 570 32.89 2.67 -13.89
CA SER A 570 33.23 1.26 -14.07
C SER A 570 34.08 1.12 -15.34
N THR A 571 35.37 0.82 -15.15
CA THR A 571 36.27 0.45 -16.26
C THR A 571 36.19 -1.08 -16.44
N PRO A 572 36.11 -1.60 -17.69
CA PRO A 572 35.83 -3.01 -17.93
C PRO A 572 37.07 -3.89 -17.70
N LEU A 573 36.86 -5.05 -17.06
CA LEU A 573 37.84 -6.13 -16.93
C LEU A 573 38.06 -6.80 -18.30
N ALA A 574 39.19 -6.50 -18.94
CA ALA A 574 39.74 -7.30 -20.02
C ALA A 574 40.71 -8.35 -19.46
N GLN A 575 40.47 -9.61 -19.80
CA GLN A 575 41.38 -10.73 -19.55
C GLN A 575 42.73 -10.50 -20.24
N THR A 576 43.84 -10.73 -19.53
CA THR A 576 45.06 -11.33 -20.10
C THR A 576 45.91 -11.98 -19.00
N ALA A 577 46.32 -13.21 -19.27
CA ALA A 577 47.26 -13.99 -18.47
C ALA A 577 48.70 -13.49 -18.68
N THR A 578 49.56 -13.57 -17.64
CA THR A 578 50.83 -14.34 -17.64
C THR A 578 51.74 -14.04 -16.43
N ALA A 579 52.35 -15.12 -15.94
CA ALA A 579 53.70 -15.25 -15.34
C ALA A 579 54.02 -14.70 -13.93
N ARG A 580 54.20 -15.67 -13.02
CA ARG A 580 55.14 -15.73 -11.87
C ARG A 580 56.58 -15.32 -12.26
N PRO A 581 57.48 -14.89 -11.32
CA PRO A 581 58.04 -15.81 -10.29
C PRO A 581 58.51 -15.22 -8.92
N THR A 582 58.60 -16.12 -7.91
CA THR A 582 59.61 -16.27 -6.80
C THR A 582 59.99 -15.06 -5.92
N GLU A 583 60.27 -15.11 -4.61
CA GLU A 583 60.58 -16.14 -3.59
C GLU A 583 60.68 -15.47 -2.19
N GLY A 584 60.26 -16.19 -1.13
CA GLY A 584 60.94 -16.25 0.19
C GLY A 584 60.45 -15.34 1.33
N ALA A 585 60.62 -15.64 2.62
CA ALA A 585 60.71 -16.84 3.47
C ALA A 585 61.04 -16.33 4.91
N GLY A 586 60.38 -16.89 5.94
CA GLY A 586 60.76 -16.83 7.38
C GLY A 586 60.45 -15.51 8.13
N SER A 587 60.15 -15.47 9.43
CA SER A 587 60.13 -16.48 10.51
C SER A 587 59.53 -15.85 11.79
N GLU A 588 58.80 -16.67 12.55
CA GLU A 588 58.69 -16.82 14.03
C GLU A 588 58.97 -15.65 15.02
N GLY A 589 58.13 -15.56 16.06
CA GLY A 589 58.41 -14.83 17.31
C GLY A 589 57.27 -14.87 18.34
N THR A 590 57.49 -15.61 19.43
CA THR A 590 56.55 -16.10 20.46
C THR A 590 56.49 -15.22 21.73
N VAL A 591 55.28 -15.05 22.28
CA VAL A 591 54.75 -15.01 23.70
C VAL A 591 55.70 -14.76 24.91
N LEU A 592 55.26 -13.91 25.88
CA LEU A 592 55.13 -14.14 27.37
C LEU A 592 54.84 -12.81 28.16
N TYR A 593 53.70 -12.62 28.84
CA TYR A 593 53.32 -12.85 30.28
C TYR A 593 53.91 -11.88 31.36
N LEU A 594 53.09 -11.02 32.03
CA LEU A 594 52.46 -11.10 33.40
C LEU A 594 53.10 -10.12 34.45
N PRO A 595 52.62 -9.96 35.72
CA PRO A 595 51.55 -9.06 36.22
C PRO A 595 51.84 -8.45 37.65
N PHE A 596 50.80 -8.15 38.47
CA PHE A 596 50.72 -7.77 39.92
C PHE A 596 50.80 -6.26 40.28
N GLY A 597 50.04 -5.69 41.25
CA GLY A 597 49.03 -6.23 42.18
C GLY A 597 48.61 -5.24 43.31
N LEU A 598 47.52 -5.62 44.02
CA LEU A 598 47.15 -5.46 45.45
C LEU A 598 46.66 -4.13 46.13
N ARG A 599 45.38 -4.17 46.58
CA ARG A 599 44.78 -4.20 47.96
C ARG A 599 44.91 -3.06 49.00
N GLY A 600 43.74 -2.75 49.62
CA GLY A 600 43.47 -2.53 51.07
C GLY A 600 42.73 -1.22 51.43
N LEU A 601 41.83 -1.06 52.42
CA LEU A 601 41.30 -1.88 53.54
C LEU A 601 40.20 -1.06 54.33
N LEU A 602 39.09 -1.69 54.77
CA LEU A 602 38.25 -1.61 56.02
C LEU A 602 37.57 -0.31 56.61
N ASP A 603 36.21 -0.29 56.65
CA ASP A 603 35.17 -0.22 57.76
C ASP A 603 35.41 0.40 59.17
N PRO A 604 34.40 0.60 60.10
CA PRO A 604 32.92 0.90 60.05
C PRO A 604 32.44 1.93 61.16
N VAL A 605 31.10 2.13 61.41
CA VAL A 605 30.38 2.35 62.73
C VAL A 605 28.94 2.94 62.56
N GLY A 606 27.90 2.33 63.19
CA GLY A 606 26.45 2.74 63.24
C GLY A 606 26.07 3.67 64.44
N PRO A 607 24.86 3.65 65.10
CA PRO A 607 23.54 3.00 64.82
C PRO A 607 22.22 3.81 65.18
N THR A 608 21.03 3.35 64.68
CA THR A 608 19.62 3.35 65.26
C THR A 608 18.88 4.66 65.71
N PRO A 609 17.52 4.72 65.97
CA PRO A 609 16.53 3.65 66.25
C PRO A 609 15.10 3.77 65.63
N ALA A 610 14.23 2.83 66.06
CA ALA A 610 12.90 2.44 65.58
C ALA A 610 11.69 3.00 66.37
N THR A 611 10.48 2.81 65.82
CA THR A 611 9.16 2.68 66.51
C THR A 611 8.13 2.16 65.49
N ALA A 612 7.03 1.43 65.74
CA ALA A 612 6.54 0.44 66.71
C ALA A 612 5.01 0.35 66.46
N LEU A 613 4.46 -0.85 66.20
CA LEU A 613 3.02 -1.19 66.10
C LEU A 613 2.37 -1.41 67.48
N PRO A 614 1.02 -1.48 67.57
CA PRO A 614 0.38 -2.64 68.22
C PRO A 614 -0.96 -3.12 67.55
N THR A 615 -1.12 -4.41 67.18
CA THR A 615 -1.84 -5.56 67.85
C THR A 615 -3.38 -5.43 68.00
N ARG A 616 -4.29 -6.43 67.86
CA ARG A 616 -4.28 -7.91 67.70
C ARG A 616 -5.73 -8.45 67.44
N SER A 617 -5.86 -9.50 66.59
CA SER A 617 -6.60 -10.82 66.70
C SER A 617 -8.05 -10.95 67.28
N PRO A 618 -8.83 -12.06 67.03
CA PRO A 618 -8.40 -13.41 66.61
C PRO A 618 -9.24 -14.16 65.52
N SER A 619 -8.61 -15.20 64.98
CA SER A 619 -9.18 -16.28 64.15
C SER A 619 -9.75 -17.42 65.02
N PRO A 620 -10.53 -18.36 64.44
CA PRO A 620 -10.35 -19.79 64.69
C PRO A 620 -9.81 -20.51 63.44
N ALA A 621 -9.18 -21.65 63.68
CA ALA A 621 -8.36 -22.46 62.77
C ALA A 621 -9.16 -23.66 62.20
N PRO A 622 -8.50 -24.70 61.63
CA PRO A 622 -7.78 -24.72 60.35
C PRO A 622 -8.40 -25.78 59.43
N THR A 623 -8.57 -25.48 58.14
CA THR A 623 -8.75 -26.51 57.11
C THR A 623 -7.38 -26.83 56.52
N ALA A 624 -7.14 -28.11 56.28
CA ALA A 624 -5.86 -28.70 55.91
C ALA A 624 -5.06 -27.85 54.89
N ALA A 625 -3.76 -27.73 55.13
CA ALA A 625 -2.83 -27.11 54.21
C ALA A 625 -2.95 -27.81 52.84
N PRO A 626 -3.19 -27.09 51.74
CA PRO A 626 -2.89 -27.64 50.42
C PRO A 626 -1.39 -27.91 50.39
N THR A 627 -1.05 -29.12 49.98
CA THR A 627 0.29 -29.53 49.55
C THR A 627 0.89 -28.41 48.69
N PRO A 628 2.19 -28.08 48.82
CA PRO A 628 2.81 -27.10 47.94
C PRO A 628 2.53 -27.52 46.50
N ALA A 629 1.96 -26.60 45.70
CA ALA A 629 1.95 -26.77 44.25
C ALA A 629 3.40 -27.10 43.85
N ALA A 630 3.58 -28.20 43.12
CA ALA A 630 4.89 -28.55 42.59
C ALA A 630 5.44 -27.32 41.88
N GLU A 631 6.60 -26.84 42.34
CA GLU A 631 7.33 -25.79 41.62
C GLU A 631 7.50 -26.29 40.18
N SER A 632 7.14 -25.44 39.21
CA SER A 632 7.40 -25.72 37.81
C SER A 632 8.89 -26.08 37.67
N PRO A 633 9.26 -27.18 37.01
CA PRO A 633 10.67 -27.50 36.73
C PRO A 633 11.32 -26.44 35.82
N VAL A 634 10.52 -25.56 35.22
CA VAL A 634 10.97 -24.42 34.43
C VAL A 634 11.18 -23.20 35.32
N ASP A 635 12.43 -22.74 35.40
CA ASP A 635 12.78 -21.49 36.10
C ASP A 635 12.29 -20.28 35.28
N LEU A 636 11.14 -19.73 35.68
CA LEU A 636 10.55 -18.53 35.06
C LEU A 636 11.42 -17.27 35.20
N THR A 637 12.44 -17.30 36.07
CA THR A 637 13.39 -16.19 36.22
C THR A 637 14.57 -16.29 35.25
N HIS A 638 14.78 -17.43 34.58
CA HIS A 638 15.87 -17.66 33.62
C HIS A 638 15.39 -18.43 32.37
N LEU A 639 14.39 -17.90 31.67
CA LEU A 639 13.89 -18.50 30.43
C LEU A 639 14.85 -18.21 29.25
N PRO A 640 15.15 -19.19 28.38
CA PRO A 640 15.87 -18.92 27.14
C PRO A 640 15.00 -18.09 26.18
N PHE A 641 15.62 -17.22 25.39
CA PHE A 641 14.93 -16.60 24.25
C PHE A 641 14.67 -17.63 23.15
N GLY A 642 13.45 -17.61 22.60
CA GLY A 642 13.04 -18.44 21.48
C GLY A 642 13.50 -17.99 20.09
N ASP A 643 14.16 -16.84 19.97
CA ASP A 643 14.49 -16.19 18.69
C ASP A 643 15.21 -17.14 17.69
N ASP A 644 16.21 -17.88 18.16
CA ASP A 644 16.99 -18.83 17.34
C ASP A 644 16.24 -20.15 17.05
N ARG A 645 15.06 -20.34 17.67
CA ARG A 645 14.21 -21.53 17.55
C ARG A 645 12.98 -21.29 16.67
N ILE A 646 12.92 -20.14 15.99
CA ILE A 646 11.90 -19.82 14.98
C ILE A 646 12.40 -20.25 13.60
N LEU A 647 11.94 -21.41 13.15
CA LEU A 647 12.24 -21.98 11.84
C LEU A 647 11.28 -21.43 10.79
N ARG A 648 11.83 -21.02 9.65
CA ARG A 648 11.09 -20.31 8.60
C ARG A 648 11.12 -21.04 7.27
N ARG A 649 9.94 -21.47 6.78
CA ARG A 649 9.81 -22.15 5.49
C ARG A 649 10.17 -21.25 4.32
N ASP A 650 9.78 -19.99 4.38
CA ASP A 650 10.17 -18.93 3.44
C ASP A 650 11.67 -18.58 3.48
N ARG A 651 12.42 -19.07 4.48
CA ARG A 651 13.89 -19.00 4.56
C ARG A 651 14.57 -20.35 4.25
N GLY A 652 13.84 -21.30 3.68
CA GLY A 652 14.37 -22.59 3.23
C GLY A 652 14.28 -23.72 4.24
N GLN A 653 13.69 -23.53 5.43
CA GLN A 653 13.47 -24.61 6.38
C GLN A 653 12.30 -25.50 5.95
N THR A 654 12.57 -26.75 5.58
CA THR A 654 11.57 -27.63 4.95
C THR A 654 10.87 -28.58 5.93
N GLN A 655 11.30 -28.65 7.19
CA GLN A 655 10.77 -29.54 8.21
C GLN A 655 10.74 -28.88 9.60
N PRO A 656 9.82 -29.27 10.48
CA PRO A 656 9.81 -28.81 11.87
C PRO A 656 10.90 -29.52 12.70
N ALA A 657 11.23 -28.94 13.85
CA ALA A 657 12.15 -29.52 14.83
C ALA A 657 11.57 -29.44 16.25
N ALA A 658 11.93 -30.41 17.10
CA ALA A 658 11.55 -30.39 18.52
C ALA A 658 12.08 -29.13 19.21
N GLY A 659 11.29 -28.58 20.13
CA GLY A 659 11.58 -27.32 20.82
C GLY A 659 11.68 -26.10 19.89
N SER A 660 11.10 -26.14 18.70
CA SER A 660 11.13 -25.06 17.72
C SER A 660 9.74 -24.72 17.20
N LEU A 661 9.57 -23.47 16.77
CA LEU A 661 8.37 -22.98 16.10
C LEU A 661 8.62 -22.98 14.59
N TRP A 662 7.85 -23.73 13.80
CA TRP A 662 7.99 -23.79 12.35
C TRP A 662 6.90 -23.01 11.62
N LEU A 663 7.27 -21.82 11.14
CA LEU A 663 6.38 -20.89 10.46
C LEU A 663 6.46 -21.03 8.95
N CYS A 664 5.31 -20.86 8.28
CA CYS A 664 5.25 -20.81 6.83
C CYS A 664 5.98 -19.56 6.30
N GLY A 665 5.88 -18.49 7.08
CA GLY A 665 6.66 -17.27 7.03
C GLY A 665 6.28 -16.44 8.26
N VAL A 666 7.02 -15.37 8.51
CA VAL A 666 6.50 -14.27 9.31
C VAL A 666 6.14 -13.15 8.34
N PRO A 667 5.19 -12.25 8.69
CA PRO A 667 4.92 -11.05 7.92
C PRO A 667 6.25 -10.42 7.55
N ALA A 668 6.38 -9.89 6.34
CA ALA A 668 7.67 -9.38 5.86
C ALA A 668 8.17 -8.16 6.68
N GLN A 669 7.42 -7.82 7.73
CA GLN A 669 6.93 -6.50 7.96
C GLN A 669 6.27 -6.41 9.37
N GLY A 670 6.74 -7.16 10.36
CA GLY A 670 6.18 -7.08 11.70
C GLY A 670 6.34 -5.73 12.41
N ARG A 671 5.36 -5.40 13.26
CA ARG A 671 5.43 -4.38 14.30
C ARG A 671 5.20 -4.98 15.69
N GLY A 672 6.04 -4.59 16.64
CA GLY A 672 5.96 -5.07 18.01
C GLY A 672 7.16 -4.54 18.80
N ALA A 673 7.07 -4.59 20.13
CA ALA A 673 8.21 -4.30 20.98
C ALA A 673 9.34 -5.29 20.70
N SER A 674 10.58 -4.79 20.54
CA SER A 674 11.78 -5.62 20.35
C SER A 674 12.76 -5.47 21.51
N GLU A 675 12.31 -4.89 22.62
CA GLU A 675 13.16 -4.49 23.73
C GLU A 675 12.80 -5.28 24.99
N ALA A 676 13.50 -6.39 25.19
CA ALA A 676 13.45 -7.18 26.43
C ALA A 676 14.45 -6.72 27.50
N GLY A 677 15.11 -5.57 27.30
CA GLY A 677 16.33 -5.18 28.03
C GLY A 677 16.18 -5.16 29.56
N ASP A 678 15.05 -4.67 30.08
CA ASP A 678 14.86 -4.47 31.52
C ASP A 678 14.56 -5.77 32.31
N TRP A 679 14.18 -6.83 31.60
CA TRP A 679 13.98 -8.18 32.15
C TRP A 679 14.92 -9.21 31.53
N THR A 680 15.96 -8.77 30.81
CA THR A 680 17.06 -9.65 30.36
C THR A 680 18.09 -9.80 31.47
N ASN A 681 18.45 -11.04 31.77
CA ASN A 681 19.49 -11.38 32.73
C ASN A 681 20.88 -11.24 32.11
N ALA A 682 21.90 -11.13 32.96
CA ALA A 682 23.28 -10.98 32.52
C ALA A 682 23.83 -12.22 31.77
N ASP A 683 23.20 -13.39 31.94
CA ASP A 683 23.54 -14.63 31.25
C ASP A 683 22.83 -14.81 29.90
N GLY A 684 22.02 -13.84 29.47
CA GLY A 684 21.29 -13.87 28.21
C GLY A 684 19.95 -14.61 28.26
N THR A 685 19.48 -15.02 29.44
CA THR A 685 18.10 -15.46 29.66
C THR A 685 17.18 -14.27 29.95
N TRP A 686 15.87 -14.48 30.02
CA TRP A 686 14.90 -13.47 30.41
C TRP A 686 14.06 -13.90 31.62
N ASP A 687 13.70 -12.91 32.45
CA ASP A 687 12.95 -13.09 33.70
C ASP A 687 11.50 -12.64 33.51
N PHE A 688 10.60 -13.61 33.34
CA PHE A 688 9.17 -13.35 33.20
C PHE A 688 8.59 -12.61 34.41
N THR A 689 9.12 -12.86 35.61
CA THR A 689 8.59 -12.29 36.86
C THR A 689 8.92 -10.81 37.03
N ARG A 690 9.92 -10.30 36.29
CA ARG A 690 10.31 -8.89 36.27
C ARG A 690 9.67 -8.10 35.13
N LYS A 691 9.09 -8.78 34.15
CA LYS A 691 8.50 -8.15 32.98
C LYS A 691 7.24 -7.37 33.36
N PRO A 692 7.12 -6.08 32.99
CA PRO A 692 5.88 -5.34 33.16
C PRO A 692 4.72 -6.03 32.43
N THR A 693 3.50 -5.77 32.88
CA THR A 693 2.27 -6.21 32.19
C THR A 693 1.40 -5.02 31.84
N VAL A 694 0.54 -5.17 30.83
CA VAL A 694 -0.53 -4.18 30.58
C VAL A 694 -1.51 -4.19 31.76
N ASP A 695 -1.61 -3.04 32.44
CA ASP A 695 -2.52 -2.87 33.57
C ASP A 695 -3.98 -2.85 33.11
N GLY A 696 -4.89 -3.35 33.95
CA GLY A 696 -6.33 -3.32 33.70
C GLY A 696 -7.06 -4.55 34.23
N GLN A 697 -8.37 -4.40 34.44
CA GLN A 697 -9.30 -5.46 34.77
C GLN A 697 -10.58 -5.23 33.96
N VAL A 698 -10.49 -5.41 32.65
CA VAL A 698 -11.61 -5.15 31.72
C VAL A 698 -12.43 -6.42 31.58
N PRO A 699 -13.68 -6.46 32.08
CA PRO A 699 -14.55 -7.63 31.92
C PRO A 699 -15.18 -7.65 30.53
N TRP A 700 -15.38 -8.85 30.00
CA TRP A 700 -16.02 -9.07 28.70
C TRP A 700 -17.22 -10.01 28.79
N THR A 701 -18.17 -9.84 27.87
CA THR A 701 -19.27 -10.80 27.71
C THR A 701 -18.86 -11.81 26.64
N SER A 702 -18.28 -12.92 27.07
CA SER A 702 -17.91 -14.01 26.16
C SER A 702 -19.14 -14.76 25.67
N GLU A 703 -19.26 -14.89 24.36
CA GLU A 703 -20.17 -15.81 23.71
C GLU A 703 -19.32 -16.90 23.08
N LEU A 704 -19.30 -18.10 23.67
CA LEU A 704 -18.60 -19.26 23.13
C LEU A 704 -19.51 -20.48 23.21
N ALA A 705 -19.67 -21.17 22.08
CA ALA A 705 -20.39 -22.42 21.99
C ALA A 705 -19.57 -23.45 21.21
N VAL A 706 -19.31 -24.59 21.84
CA VAL A 706 -18.69 -25.75 21.21
C VAL A 706 -19.75 -26.83 21.07
N THR A 707 -20.05 -27.22 19.83
CA THR A 707 -21.10 -28.20 19.53
C THR A 707 -20.58 -29.32 18.65
N LEU A 708 -21.14 -30.51 18.84
CA LEU A 708 -20.97 -31.65 17.94
C LEU A 708 -22.23 -31.78 17.10
N ASP A 709 -22.10 -31.79 15.78
CA ASP A 709 -23.26 -31.79 14.87
C ASP A 709 -23.89 -33.19 14.68
N GLY A 710 -23.34 -34.22 15.33
CA GLY A 710 -23.75 -35.61 15.20
C GLY A 710 -23.38 -36.26 13.85
N GLN A 711 -22.78 -35.50 12.93
CA GLN A 711 -22.27 -35.95 11.63
C GLN A 711 -20.74 -36.07 11.61
N GLY A 712 -20.12 -35.99 12.79
CA GLY A 712 -18.67 -36.12 12.96
C GLY A 712 -17.92 -34.81 12.82
N LYS A 713 -18.59 -33.66 12.90
CA LYS A 713 -17.93 -32.35 12.98
C LYS A 713 -18.09 -31.72 14.35
N ARG A 714 -17.07 -30.97 14.74
CA ARG A 714 -17.09 -30.04 15.87
C ARG A 714 -17.18 -28.63 15.33
N ARG A 715 -18.16 -27.87 15.79
CA ARG A 715 -18.34 -26.46 15.46
C ARG A 715 -18.14 -25.60 16.69
N VAL A 716 -17.24 -24.62 16.58
CA VAL A 716 -16.97 -23.62 17.62
C VAL A 716 -17.43 -22.27 17.09
N THR A 717 -18.48 -21.72 17.71
CA THR A 717 -18.99 -20.39 17.38
C THR A 717 -18.82 -19.45 18.55
N GLY A 718 -18.59 -18.17 18.29
CA GLY A 718 -18.51 -17.19 19.35
C GLY A 718 -18.33 -15.75 18.90
N ASN A 719 -17.97 -14.89 19.84
CA ASN A 719 -17.72 -13.46 19.60
C ASN A 719 -16.25 -13.03 19.82
N ALA A 720 -15.33 -13.99 19.88
CA ALA A 720 -13.88 -13.79 20.10
C ALA A 720 -13.49 -13.05 21.40
N LEU A 721 -14.44 -12.81 22.30
CA LEU A 721 -14.16 -12.18 23.59
C LEU A 721 -13.89 -13.25 24.67
N PRO A 722 -12.87 -13.04 25.52
CA PRO A 722 -12.57 -13.99 26.59
C PRO A 722 -13.60 -13.94 27.73
N SER A 723 -13.81 -15.05 28.42
CA SER A 723 -14.56 -15.13 29.67
C SER A 723 -13.75 -14.69 30.90
N ILE A 724 -12.46 -14.42 30.69
CA ILE A 724 -11.54 -13.83 31.67
C ILE A 724 -11.41 -12.31 31.45
N GLU A 725 -11.03 -11.60 32.50
CA GLU A 725 -10.74 -10.16 32.44
C GLU A 725 -9.38 -9.90 31.78
N THR A 726 -9.29 -8.89 30.92
CA THR A 726 -8.05 -8.49 30.22
C THR A 726 -7.42 -7.22 30.80
N GLY A 727 -6.22 -6.89 30.34
CA GLY A 727 -5.65 -5.55 30.46
C GLY A 727 -6.46 -4.48 29.72
N SER A 728 -6.13 -3.21 29.96
CA SER A 728 -6.75 -2.07 29.26
C SER A 728 -6.01 -1.78 27.95
N PHE A 729 -6.72 -1.96 26.84
CA PHE A 729 -6.26 -1.69 25.48
C PHE A 729 -7.17 -0.63 24.83
N PRO A 730 -6.63 0.44 24.20
CA PRO A 730 -5.21 0.75 23.98
C PRO A 730 -4.44 0.95 25.29
N ILE A 731 -3.15 0.62 25.28
CA ILE A 731 -2.32 0.69 26.49
C ILE A 731 -2.28 2.14 27.00
N ASP A 732 -2.56 2.35 28.29
CA ASP A 732 -2.57 3.70 28.90
C ASP A 732 -1.21 4.39 28.70
N PRO A 733 -1.16 5.57 28.03
CA PRO A 733 0.08 6.32 27.82
C PRO A 733 0.91 6.64 29.06
N ASN A 734 0.29 6.59 30.26
CA ASN A 734 0.96 6.84 31.54
C ASN A 734 1.47 5.56 32.23
N SER A 735 1.14 4.38 31.70
CA SER A 735 1.56 3.09 32.27
C SER A 735 3.04 2.78 32.01
N ILE A 736 3.60 1.86 32.81
CA ILE A 736 4.95 1.36 32.57
C ILE A 736 5.00 0.57 31.27
N ALA A 737 3.96 -0.21 30.98
CA ALA A 737 3.79 -0.99 29.75
C ALA A 737 3.95 -0.12 28.49
N TYR A 738 3.37 1.09 28.48
CA TYR A 738 3.44 2.02 27.34
C TYR A 738 4.85 2.46 26.93
N ARG A 739 5.83 2.34 27.84
CA ARG A 739 7.22 2.67 27.53
C ARG A 739 7.85 1.68 26.55
N TYR A 740 7.40 0.43 26.60
CA TYR A 740 7.95 -0.67 25.80
C TYR A 740 7.05 -0.98 24.61
N ASP A 741 5.74 -0.85 24.78
CA ASP A 741 4.75 -1.13 23.76
C ASP A 741 3.65 -0.07 23.73
N ARG A 742 3.52 0.60 22.59
CA ARG A 742 2.53 1.68 22.37
C ARG A 742 1.32 1.19 21.59
N ASN A 743 1.01 -0.10 21.67
CA ASN A 743 -0.11 -0.75 20.99
C ASN A 743 -1.37 0.14 21.04
N PRO A 744 -1.76 0.75 19.90
CA PRO A 744 -2.87 1.70 19.82
C PRO A 744 -4.22 0.99 19.70
N SER A 745 -4.21 -0.34 19.66
CA SER A 745 -5.36 -1.17 19.30
C SER A 745 -6.24 -1.44 20.51
N HIS A 746 -7.53 -1.57 20.26
CA HIS A 746 -8.54 -1.88 21.28
C HIS A 746 -8.93 -3.35 21.19
N ILE A 747 -9.93 -3.79 21.96
CA ILE A 747 -10.49 -5.15 21.89
C ILE A 747 -11.96 -5.01 21.53
N ASP A 748 -12.40 -5.63 20.43
CA ASP A 748 -13.81 -5.66 20.00
C ASP A 748 -14.30 -7.08 19.72
N ALA A 749 -15.61 -7.27 19.92
CA ALA A 749 -16.30 -8.51 19.59
C ALA A 749 -16.39 -8.70 18.07
N HIS A 750 -16.10 -9.91 17.60
CA HIS A 750 -16.29 -10.32 16.21
C HIS A 750 -16.65 -11.80 16.10
N GLY A 751 -17.38 -12.17 15.05
CA GLY A 751 -17.93 -13.52 14.93
C GLY A 751 -16.86 -14.57 14.68
N VAL A 752 -16.82 -15.62 15.49
CA VAL A 752 -16.03 -16.83 15.25
C VAL A 752 -16.96 -17.95 14.80
N ASP A 753 -16.56 -18.69 13.77
CA ASP A 753 -17.26 -19.91 13.31
C ASP A 753 -16.26 -20.91 12.70
N LEU A 754 -15.73 -21.79 13.56
CA LEU A 754 -14.74 -22.79 13.18
C LEU A 754 -15.40 -24.17 13.13
N VAL A 755 -15.11 -24.94 12.07
CA VAL A 755 -15.66 -26.30 11.89
C VAL A 755 -14.53 -27.28 11.63
N PHE A 756 -14.26 -28.17 12.59
CA PHE A 756 -13.25 -29.22 12.50
C PHE A 756 -13.88 -30.61 12.44
N ASP A 757 -13.08 -31.63 12.12
CA ASP A 757 -13.48 -33.02 12.39
C ASP A 757 -13.55 -33.25 13.90
N ALA A 758 -14.64 -33.87 14.38
CA ALA A 758 -14.81 -34.20 15.80
C ALA A 758 -13.71 -35.17 16.29
N THR A 759 -13.20 -36.00 15.38
CA THR A 759 -12.06 -36.88 15.59
C THR A 759 -10.94 -36.52 14.61
N PRO A 760 -10.02 -35.62 15.00
CA PRO A 760 -8.93 -35.16 14.15
C PRO A 760 -7.97 -36.32 13.81
N ARG A 761 -7.26 -36.20 12.69
CA ARG A 761 -6.32 -37.20 12.21
C ARG A 761 -4.99 -36.55 11.85
N ALA A 762 -3.91 -37.19 12.27
CA ALA A 762 -2.57 -36.76 11.88
C ALA A 762 -2.43 -36.85 10.35
N ALA A 763 -1.86 -35.81 9.76
CA ALA A 763 -1.48 -35.80 8.36
C ALA A 763 -0.24 -36.69 8.15
N ALA A 764 0.00 -37.12 6.91
CA ALA A 764 1.20 -37.89 6.56
C ALA A 764 2.49 -37.09 6.76
N SER A 765 2.41 -35.76 6.75
CA SER A 765 3.51 -34.86 7.03
C SER A 765 2.96 -33.62 7.73
N PRO A 766 3.66 -33.08 8.74
CA PRO A 766 3.28 -31.81 9.36
C PRO A 766 3.27 -30.66 8.37
N SER A 767 2.46 -29.64 8.64
CA SER A 767 2.53 -28.35 7.95
C SER A 767 2.99 -27.25 8.89
N CYS A 768 3.71 -26.29 8.35
CA CYS A 768 4.08 -25.07 9.06
C CYS A 768 2.83 -24.30 9.53
N LEU A 769 2.99 -23.48 10.55
CA LEU A 769 1.92 -22.60 11.03
C LEU A 769 1.89 -21.33 10.17
N PRO A 770 0.70 -20.86 9.73
CA PRO A 770 0.56 -19.51 9.24
C PRO A 770 0.82 -18.54 10.39
N TYR A 771 1.09 -17.30 10.03
CA TYR A 771 1.13 -16.24 11.03
C TYR A 771 -0.30 -15.96 11.54
N GLY A 772 -0.44 -15.49 12.78
CA GLY A 772 -1.74 -15.17 13.38
C GLY A 772 -2.31 -16.28 14.26
N ALA A 773 -3.66 -16.35 14.33
CA ALA A 773 -4.35 -17.33 15.16
C ALA A 773 -4.04 -18.76 14.72
N THR A 774 -3.62 -19.59 15.67
CA THR A 774 -3.39 -21.03 15.47
C THR A 774 -4.48 -21.89 16.12
N GLY A 775 -5.35 -21.28 16.93
CA GLY A 775 -6.45 -21.95 17.60
C GLY A 775 -7.38 -21.01 18.34
N ILE A 776 -8.32 -21.58 19.07
CA ILE A 776 -9.23 -20.89 19.98
C ILE A 776 -9.24 -21.55 21.34
N SER A 777 -9.16 -20.74 22.39
CA SER A 777 -9.24 -21.19 23.78
C SER A 777 -10.70 -21.38 24.22
N LEU A 778 -10.92 -22.18 25.26
CA LEU A 778 -12.23 -22.34 25.87
C LEU A 778 -12.66 -21.13 26.72
N THR A 779 -11.77 -20.14 26.88
CA THR A 779 -12.15 -18.80 27.36
C THR A 779 -12.81 -17.98 26.25
N GLY A 780 -12.62 -18.32 24.97
CA GLY A 780 -13.27 -17.67 23.83
C GLY A 780 -12.35 -16.78 22.99
N ASN A 781 -11.12 -16.51 23.45
CA ASN A 781 -10.12 -15.74 22.72
C ASN A 781 -9.24 -16.60 21.80
N ALA A 782 -8.57 -15.95 20.85
CA ALA A 782 -7.61 -16.59 19.96
C ALA A 782 -6.40 -17.13 20.73
N ILE A 783 -5.83 -18.22 20.25
CA ILE A 783 -4.51 -18.73 20.64
C ILE A 783 -3.56 -18.41 19.50
N TYR A 784 -2.49 -17.68 19.79
CA TYR A 784 -1.42 -17.39 18.84
C TYR A 784 -0.16 -18.18 19.22
N HIS A 785 0.64 -18.55 18.23
CA HIS A 785 1.91 -19.24 18.44
C HIS A 785 2.97 -18.34 19.11
N GLY A 786 4.11 -18.90 19.54
CA GLY A 786 5.15 -18.17 20.28
C GLY A 786 5.94 -17.08 19.53
N ALA A 787 5.71 -16.81 18.24
CA ALA A 787 6.38 -15.74 17.51
C ALA A 787 5.59 -14.43 17.48
N SER A 788 6.32 -13.32 17.64
CA SER A 788 5.90 -11.96 17.37
C SER A 788 5.86 -11.70 15.87
N THR A 789 5.32 -10.54 15.48
CA THR A 789 5.25 -10.15 14.07
C THR A 789 6.66 -9.94 13.49
N LEU A 790 7.64 -9.62 14.34
CA LEU A 790 9.05 -9.46 13.99
C LEU A 790 9.78 -10.81 13.83
N GLY A 791 9.10 -11.93 14.08
CA GLY A 791 9.71 -13.26 14.10
C GLY A 791 10.67 -13.42 15.27
N THR A 792 10.38 -12.77 16.39
CA THR A 792 11.06 -12.94 17.67
C THR A 792 10.14 -13.63 18.67
N ASP A 793 10.66 -14.04 19.82
CA ASP A 793 9.88 -14.61 20.92
C ASP A 793 8.82 -13.62 21.45
N ALA A 794 7.55 -13.84 21.13
CA ALA A 794 6.44 -12.94 21.49
C ALA A 794 6.34 -12.73 23.00
N ALA A 795 6.43 -13.81 23.78
CA ALA A 795 6.29 -13.72 25.23
C ALA A 795 7.42 -12.92 25.88
N ALA A 796 8.63 -13.03 25.33
CA ALA A 796 9.79 -12.29 25.81
C ALA A 796 9.78 -10.82 25.37
N HIS A 797 9.34 -10.51 24.15
CA HIS A 797 9.54 -9.20 23.54
C HIS A 797 8.30 -8.30 23.53
N GLU A 798 7.08 -8.84 23.43
CA GLU A 798 5.82 -8.06 23.34
C GLU A 798 5.20 -7.78 24.71
N MET A 799 4.35 -6.76 24.85
CA MET A 799 3.79 -6.40 26.15
C MET A 799 2.44 -7.08 26.39
N LEU A 800 2.45 -8.13 27.21
CA LEU A 800 1.26 -8.92 27.54
C LEU A 800 0.57 -8.40 28.79
N ASP A 801 -0.73 -8.62 28.90
CA ASP A 801 -1.46 -8.47 30.15
C ASP A 801 -1.20 -9.63 31.12
N ARG A 802 -1.79 -9.57 32.32
CA ARG A 802 -1.65 -10.60 33.37
C ARG A 802 -2.15 -12.00 32.96
N CYS A 803 -2.92 -12.10 31.88
CA CYS A 803 -3.47 -13.34 31.35
C CYS A 803 -2.65 -13.87 30.17
N GLY A 804 -1.54 -13.20 29.84
CA GLY A 804 -0.62 -13.61 28.79
C GLY A 804 -1.09 -13.23 27.38
N GLY A 805 -1.98 -12.24 27.28
CA GLY A 805 -2.56 -11.81 26.02
C GLY A 805 -2.45 -10.30 25.74
N GLN A 806 -2.77 -9.95 24.50
CA GLN A 806 -2.74 -8.59 23.98
C GLN A 806 -3.70 -8.47 22.77
N SER A 807 -3.89 -7.26 22.23
CA SER A 807 -4.56 -7.04 20.94
C SER A 807 -3.57 -7.15 19.78
N ASP A 808 -3.97 -7.77 18.67
CA ASP A 808 -3.12 -8.09 17.49
C ASP A 808 -2.81 -6.91 16.55
N GLY A 809 -2.90 -5.67 17.04
CA GLY A 809 -2.80 -4.49 16.17
C GLY A 809 -4.14 -4.12 15.52
N THR A 810 -5.16 -4.98 15.55
CA THR A 810 -6.51 -4.68 15.06
C THR A 810 -7.49 -4.46 16.23
N PHE A 811 -8.30 -5.48 16.55
CA PHE A 811 -9.23 -5.52 17.65
C PHE A 811 -9.31 -6.91 18.31
N THR A 812 -8.53 -7.89 17.85
CA THR A 812 -8.60 -9.27 18.36
C THR A 812 -7.71 -9.46 19.56
N TYR A 813 -8.32 -9.83 20.69
CA TYR A 813 -7.57 -10.29 21.85
C TYR A 813 -7.09 -11.74 21.66
N HIS A 814 -5.79 -11.98 21.87
CA HIS A 814 -5.17 -13.29 21.74
C HIS A 814 -4.12 -13.53 22.82
N THR A 815 -3.85 -14.80 23.11
CA THR A 815 -2.85 -15.20 24.10
C THR A 815 -1.69 -15.98 23.46
N HIS A 816 -0.47 -15.63 23.85
CA HIS A 816 0.77 -16.31 23.44
C HIS A 816 1.34 -17.21 24.53
N PHE A 817 1.24 -16.75 25.78
CA PHE A 817 1.96 -17.33 26.91
C PHE A 817 1.03 -17.79 28.01
N LEU A 818 1.37 -18.91 28.65
CA LEU A 818 0.59 -19.48 29.74
C LEU A 818 0.85 -18.71 31.04
N THR A 819 -0.22 -18.29 31.71
CA THR A 819 -0.15 -17.58 32.98
C THR A 819 -1.09 -18.20 34.02
N PRO A 820 -0.91 -17.91 35.32
CA PRO A 820 -1.85 -18.34 36.35
C PRO A 820 -3.29 -17.92 36.06
N CYS A 821 -3.52 -16.74 35.48
CA CYS A 821 -4.87 -16.29 35.11
C CYS A 821 -5.54 -17.27 34.13
N LEU A 822 -4.83 -17.67 33.06
CA LEU A 822 -5.39 -18.57 32.06
C LEU A 822 -5.52 -20.01 32.58
N LEU A 823 -4.56 -20.46 33.40
CA LEU A 823 -4.60 -21.77 34.06
C LEU A 823 -5.76 -21.90 35.04
N ASP A 824 -5.97 -20.92 35.91
CA ASP A 824 -7.05 -20.96 36.89
C ASP A 824 -8.43 -21.01 36.21
N ALA A 825 -8.55 -20.40 35.02
CA ALA A 825 -9.77 -20.38 34.23
C ALA A 825 -10.04 -21.70 33.47
N LEU A 826 -9.01 -22.36 32.95
CA LEU A 826 -9.15 -23.48 32.01
C LEU A 826 -8.67 -24.83 32.53
N ASP A 827 -7.70 -24.83 33.43
CA ASP A 827 -7.04 -26.02 33.97
C ASP A 827 -6.86 -25.90 35.49
N PRO A 828 -7.96 -25.77 36.26
CA PRO A 828 -7.88 -25.62 37.71
C PRO A 828 -7.14 -26.83 38.33
N PRO A 829 -6.37 -26.64 39.41
CA PRO A 829 -5.46 -27.66 39.93
C PRO A 829 -6.15 -29.01 40.18
N ALA A 830 -5.78 -30.03 39.41
CA ALA A 830 -6.24 -31.40 39.54
C ALA A 830 -5.05 -32.36 39.50
N ALA A 831 -5.18 -33.53 40.15
CA ALA A 831 -4.19 -34.58 40.03
C ALA A 831 -4.28 -35.23 38.64
N GLY A 832 -3.18 -35.26 37.89
CA GLY A 832 -3.07 -35.88 36.57
C GLY A 832 -2.92 -34.87 35.42
N HIS A 833 -3.12 -35.36 34.20
CA HIS A 833 -3.04 -34.61 32.95
C HIS A 833 -3.92 -33.35 32.98
N SER A 834 -3.44 -32.29 32.33
CA SER A 834 -4.15 -31.02 32.27
C SER A 834 -5.53 -31.15 31.59
N ALA A 835 -6.44 -30.23 31.89
CA ALA A 835 -7.71 -30.13 31.18
C ALA A 835 -7.51 -29.60 29.75
N LEU A 836 -8.49 -29.89 28.90
CA LEU A 836 -8.57 -29.33 27.54
C LEU A 836 -8.71 -27.80 27.66
N MET A 837 -7.77 -27.06 27.09
CA MET A 837 -7.74 -25.60 27.12
C MET A 837 -8.32 -24.98 25.85
N GLY A 838 -8.35 -25.70 24.75
CA GLY A 838 -8.82 -25.16 23.47
C GLY A 838 -8.68 -26.13 22.31
N TYR A 839 -8.93 -25.62 21.11
CA TYR A 839 -8.78 -26.36 19.85
C TYR A 839 -7.82 -25.62 18.92
N ILE A 840 -6.86 -26.37 18.38
CA ILE A 840 -5.97 -25.91 17.32
C ILE A 840 -6.67 -26.08 15.97
N MET A 841 -6.31 -25.27 14.98
CA MET A 841 -7.01 -25.20 13.69
C MET A 841 -6.94 -26.48 12.86
N ASP A 842 -6.06 -27.44 13.20
CA ASP A 842 -6.08 -28.78 12.60
C ASP A 842 -7.04 -29.75 13.30
N GLY A 843 -7.83 -29.25 14.26
CA GLY A 843 -8.89 -29.94 14.97
C GLY A 843 -8.43 -30.67 16.24
N PHE A 844 -7.13 -30.76 16.50
CA PHE A 844 -6.60 -31.35 17.72
C PHE A 844 -6.79 -30.42 18.92
N GLY A 845 -6.90 -31.03 20.10
CA GLY A 845 -6.97 -30.29 21.35
C GLY A 845 -5.61 -29.74 21.76
N ILE A 846 -5.63 -28.60 22.45
CA ILE A 846 -4.49 -28.12 23.24
C ILE A 846 -4.82 -28.20 24.73
N TYR A 847 -3.87 -28.72 25.50
CA TYR A 847 -3.98 -28.97 26.93
C TYR A 847 -2.95 -28.14 27.69
N GLY A 848 -3.12 -28.00 29.00
CA GLY A 848 -2.15 -27.32 29.86
C GLY A 848 -0.82 -28.08 30.02
N PRO A 849 0.03 -27.65 30.95
CA PRO A 849 1.42 -28.07 31.01
C PRO A 849 1.61 -29.47 31.61
N ARG A 850 0.57 -30.11 32.18
CA ARG A 850 0.71 -31.41 32.84
C ARG A 850 0.48 -32.58 31.88
N GLY A 851 1.46 -33.48 31.82
CA GLY A 851 1.40 -34.73 31.06
C GLY A 851 0.63 -35.86 31.77
N GLU A 852 0.74 -37.09 31.24
CA GLU A 852 0.03 -38.29 31.71
C GLU A 852 0.09 -38.50 33.23
N ASP A 853 1.29 -38.33 33.79
CA ASP A 853 1.59 -38.59 35.20
C ASP A 853 1.33 -37.37 36.11
N GLY A 854 0.85 -36.26 35.54
CA GLY A 854 0.66 -34.98 36.23
C GLY A 854 1.92 -34.14 36.38
N ASP A 855 3.05 -34.61 35.86
CA ASP A 855 4.30 -33.86 35.79
C ASP A 855 4.21 -32.72 34.77
N ILE A 856 4.88 -31.61 35.06
CA ILE A 856 4.96 -30.46 34.16
C ILE A 856 5.92 -30.80 33.02
N LEU A 857 5.39 -30.79 31.79
CA LEU A 857 6.14 -31.04 30.56
C LEU A 857 6.93 -29.79 30.14
N THR A 858 8.07 -30.05 29.54
CA THR A 858 8.90 -29.09 28.82
C THR A 858 8.87 -29.39 27.31
N SER A 859 9.41 -28.49 26.50
CA SER A 859 9.52 -28.72 25.06
C SER A 859 10.39 -29.93 24.70
N GLU A 860 11.27 -30.39 25.61
CA GLU A 860 12.08 -31.60 25.41
C GLU A 860 11.26 -32.89 25.53
N ASP A 861 10.12 -32.84 26.22
CA ASP A 861 9.22 -33.98 26.42
C ASP A 861 8.22 -34.17 25.25
N LEU A 862 8.20 -33.24 24.30
CA LEU A 862 7.21 -33.14 23.23
C LEU A 862 7.81 -33.37 21.83
N ASP A 863 6.97 -33.71 20.86
CA ASP A 863 7.40 -33.91 19.48
C ASP A 863 7.69 -32.59 18.74
N ALA A 864 8.10 -32.68 17.47
CA ALA A 864 8.43 -31.52 16.64
C ALA A 864 7.27 -30.52 16.42
N CYS A 865 6.02 -30.91 16.66
CA CYS A 865 4.87 -30.00 16.60
C CYS A 865 4.41 -29.54 17.98
N HIS A 866 5.16 -29.84 19.04
CA HIS A 866 4.87 -29.48 20.43
C HIS A 866 3.66 -30.22 21.01
N GLY A 867 3.57 -31.51 20.68
CA GLY A 867 2.52 -32.40 21.19
C GLY A 867 2.97 -33.85 21.27
N HIS A 868 2.09 -34.72 21.71
CA HIS A 868 2.31 -36.17 21.71
C HIS A 868 0.99 -36.94 21.73
N THR A 869 1.06 -38.27 21.69
CA THR A 869 -0.12 -39.14 21.66
C THR A 869 -0.15 -40.00 22.91
N HIS A 870 -1.24 -39.87 23.67
CA HIS A 870 -1.54 -40.75 24.79
C HIS A 870 -3.05 -40.70 25.14
N PRO A 871 -3.54 -41.52 26.10
CA PRO A 871 -4.93 -41.51 26.52
C PRO A 871 -5.38 -40.20 27.20
N ILE A 872 -6.22 -39.42 26.52
CA ILE A 872 -6.78 -38.16 27.04
C ILE A 872 -8.30 -38.18 27.15
N ALA A 873 -8.86 -37.31 27.98
CA ALA A 873 -10.29 -37.05 28.00
C ALA A 873 -10.70 -36.19 26.79
N TRP A 874 -11.53 -36.75 25.90
CA TRP A 874 -12.03 -36.12 24.68
C TRP A 874 -13.53 -36.42 24.52
N ASP A 875 -14.35 -35.39 24.44
CA ASP A 875 -15.83 -35.50 24.34
C ASP A 875 -16.45 -36.46 25.38
N GLY A 876 -15.92 -36.44 26.62
CA GLY A 876 -16.40 -37.27 27.73
C GLY A 876 -15.95 -38.74 27.70
N ARG A 877 -14.97 -39.10 26.86
CA ARG A 877 -14.37 -40.44 26.79
C ARG A 877 -12.85 -40.38 26.83
N THR A 878 -12.22 -41.42 27.35
CA THR A 878 -10.77 -41.58 27.23
C THR A 878 -10.44 -42.14 25.85
N VAL A 879 -9.61 -41.44 25.08
CA VAL A 879 -9.16 -41.84 23.74
C VAL A 879 -7.66 -41.65 23.62
N ASP A 880 -7.00 -42.58 22.92
CA ASP A 880 -5.59 -42.42 22.54
C ASP A 880 -5.53 -41.51 21.30
N LEU A 881 -5.14 -40.24 21.51
CA LEU A 881 -5.24 -39.19 20.50
C LEU A 881 -4.05 -38.23 20.64
N TYR A 882 -3.49 -37.84 19.50
CA TYR A 882 -2.49 -36.78 19.47
C TYR A 882 -3.08 -35.47 19.99
N HIS A 883 -2.34 -34.71 20.77
CA HIS A 883 -2.76 -33.39 21.25
C HIS A 883 -1.55 -32.53 21.57
N TYR A 884 -1.78 -31.22 21.58
CA TYR A 884 -0.77 -30.20 21.89
C TYR A 884 -0.74 -29.88 23.38
N HIS A 885 0.38 -29.35 23.84
CA HIS A 885 0.56 -28.90 25.21
C HIS A 885 0.98 -27.43 25.27
N TRP A 886 0.38 -26.67 26.17
CA TRP A 886 0.85 -25.35 26.55
C TRP A 886 1.86 -25.47 27.70
N THR A 887 3.13 -25.21 27.42
CA THR A 887 4.25 -25.27 28.36
C THR A 887 4.74 -23.85 28.71
N TYR A 888 5.66 -23.77 29.66
CA TYR A 888 6.26 -22.51 30.11
C TYR A 888 7.51 -22.09 29.31
N ASP A 889 8.06 -23.00 28.51
CA ASP A 889 9.24 -22.81 27.68
C ASP A 889 8.89 -22.78 26.18
N PHE A 890 9.73 -22.11 25.38
CA PHE A 890 9.49 -21.90 23.96
C PHE A 890 9.47 -23.22 23.16
N PRO A 891 8.47 -23.48 22.28
CA PRO A 891 7.57 -22.54 21.58
C PRO A 891 6.22 -22.26 22.27
N TYR A 892 6.09 -22.59 23.55
CA TYR A 892 4.93 -22.38 24.42
C TYR A 892 3.72 -23.25 24.11
N ASN A 893 3.19 -23.32 22.89
CA ASN A 893 1.88 -23.97 22.66
C ASN A 893 1.76 -24.85 21.41
N VAL A 894 2.37 -24.48 20.29
CA VAL A 894 2.33 -25.25 19.06
C VAL A 894 3.59 -24.98 18.23
N GLY A 895 4.24 -26.04 17.73
CA GLY A 895 5.43 -25.95 16.88
C GLY A 895 5.12 -26.11 15.38
N CYS A 896 4.10 -26.89 15.04
CA CYS A 896 3.56 -27.08 13.69
C CYS A 896 2.15 -27.67 13.74
N PHE A 897 1.41 -27.66 12.62
CA PHE A 897 0.19 -28.45 12.52
C PHE A 897 0.54 -29.92 12.23
N LYS A 898 0.08 -30.80 13.11
CA LYS A 898 0.15 -32.26 12.98
C LYS A 898 -0.96 -32.80 12.07
N GLY A 899 -2.13 -32.19 12.12
CA GLY A 899 -3.29 -32.53 11.29
C GLY A 899 -3.38 -31.68 10.02
N ARG A 900 -4.54 -31.75 9.36
CA ARG A 900 -4.84 -30.86 8.23
C ARG A 900 -5.57 -29.62 8.77
N PRO A 901 -4.97 -28.42 8.71
CA PRO A 901 -5.63 -27.22 9.21
C PRO A 901 -6.88 -26.90 8.40
N ILE A 902 -7.89 -26.37 9.10
CA ILE A 902 -9.01 -25.66 8.48
C ILE A 902 -8.51 -24.32 7.91
N LYS A 903 -9.31 -23.66 7.06
CA LYS A 903 -8.96 -22.32 6.56
C LYS A 903 -8.94 -21.30 7.72
N ALA A 904 -8.18 -20.22 7.54
CA ALA A 904 -7.85 -19.23 8.54
C ALA A 904 -9.07 -18.73 9.36
N TRP A 905 -8.81 -18.27 10.59
CA TRP A 905 -9.73 -17.48 11.40
C TRP A 905 -10.27 -16.33 10.52
N ASN A 906 -11.60 -16.27 10.33
CA ASN A 906 -12.27 -15.21 9.57
C ASN A 906 -12.79 -14.14 10.51
#